data_AF-H2Z491-F1
#
_entry.id   AF-H2Z491-F1
#
_cell.length_a   1.000
_cell.length_b   1.000
_cell.length_c   1.000
_cell.angle_alpha   90.00
_cell.angle_beta   90.00
_cell.angle_gamma   90.00
#
_symmetry.space_group_name_H-M   'P 1'
#
loop_
_entity.id
_entity.type
_entity.pdbx_description
1 polymer ?
#
loop_
_entity_poly.entity_id
_entity_poly.type
_entity_poly.pdbx_seq_one_letter_code
_entity_poly.pdbx_strand_id
1 'polypeptide(L)'
;GSHGTHVAAITAGYFPEEPERNGVAPGAQIVALKIGDSRLSTMETGTGIIRGMTEVVRHGCQLANLSYGEASHWPGAGKICEVMEQAVTKHNLIFVSSAGNNGPCLSTVGSPGGTTENVIGVGAWVSSDMMTAEYSMTEKLPPNQYTWSSRGPCTNGALGVSISAPGGAITSVPNWTLQGSQLMNGTSMSSPNACGAIALILSENTALKQDNVESFAQGFGLIQVEMSLPVCTCDQRKTAQNLTPPLLLLNQSTTKQQLSTTLSGPEEKIDFRCHMALCSSQPWVVCPTHFELMNMARSFSIKIDPRALPSGSHFAQIQGFDTQSPHRGPLFTVPVTVIKPESLEKSSEYKSVVDKLVFKSGQICRKFFHVPEGATWAVISFVQITKNTFWLEINVRNLSADQSPRFVLHAVQIREQRAFREHEFYKFVTVPASSTMEYAFPVHGGICLEFCVARWWADLGDASISYDIQFHGVMPSDRFITMVSHAADGIHSLVLKSLLREEIYPSVSLKHKVQPVRPHEHIVRPLTSRDMLMGEKPVYEMINVYNLHLVRRVTSRQCSLTKYCSSKRDLSLFSKSSDVIVSFPIMSDLLYENEYNSQLWLLFDSNKALMAAGDAYPHHVSQEFFLVHFYFFILYYVLPQITIMSYPQYSCKLMKGDYTIRLQVTHESRDALQRLKNAALAVKIKLASPINLDVQATHRDALMGGARMNSVISPGNVVPIYMAPLADDKLPKNCTSGQYLTGCLSLAKGENAKKADTYPFNYVLIDPPVKAKPLKGSNKKNDKAAVMKSNEDKAKEDMRDLQISCITKYDQQDLFNKLVDEWPDHIPIYLAKLQALEAAKTRTEKLDEIISASDDIIARINTESLSAKLGIKIDPRPDAASTKSSHSSFCSEAEKQKNFLITALVHKGCALGDKVIQINEKGQKQADCSSGADVDNQQYENCIINEAKNQMLELLKGTYEQLQMFADLNDSKVLPFVFKHAMALGFYGTAAKTLLKQQEEKSTKDNDLKLLKVCQLLKWDHVTQHIENCLPVKYPSEYIPF
;
A
#
# COMPACT_ATOMS: atom_id res chain seq x y z
N GLY A 1 -8.76 1.48 21.38
CA GLY A 1 -8.88 0.24 20.57
C GLY A 1 -8.51 -0.94 21.45
N SER A 2 -8.83 -2.18 21.05
CA SER A 2 -8.63 -3.37 21.89
C SER A 2 -7.20 -3.49 22.42
N HIS A 3 -6.20 -3.48 21.52
CA HIS A 3 -4.78 -3.54 21.85
C HIS A 3 -4.36 -2.48 22.89
N GLY A 4 -4.65 -1.20 22.64
CA GLY A 4 -4.28 -0.11 23.57
C GLY A 4 -4.96 -0.17 24.94
N THR A 5 -6.15 -0.77 25.03
CA THR A 5 -6.84 -1.00 26.32
C THR A 5 -6.19 -2.14 27.09
N HIS A 6 -5.81 -3.22 26.40
CA HIS A 6 -5.07 -4.34 26.99
C HIS A 6 -3.70 -3.89 27.52
N VAL A 7 -2.93 -3.15 26.70
CA VAL A 7 -1.67 -2.49 27.08
C VAL A 7 -1.83 -1.62 28.34
N ALA A 8 -2.84 -0.75 28.37
CA ALA A 8 -3.11 0.11 29.53
C ALA A 8 -3.48 -0.68 30.80
N ALA A 9 -4.26 -1.76 30.65
CA ALA A 9 -4.65 -2.63 31.75
C ALA A 9 -3.47 -3.44 32.32
N ILE A 10 -2.50 -3.87 31.50
CA ILE A 10 -1.23 -4.47 31.98
C ILE A 10 -0.47 -3.48 32.85
N THR A 11 -0.33 -2.22 32.42
CA THR A 11 0.43 -1.22 33.18
C THR A 11 -0.26 -0.84 34.48
N ALA A 12 -1.55 -0.49 34.46
CA ALA A 12 -2.22 0.15 35.60
C ALA A 12 -3.74 -0.11 35.67
N GLY A 13 -4.21 -1.29 35.27
CA GLY A 13 -5.59 -1.70 35.56
C GLY A 13 -5.84 -1.74 37.08
N TYR A 14 -6.99 -1.24 37.54
CA TYR A 14 -7.34 -1.20 38.96
C TYR A 14 -8.71 -1.83 39.22
N PHE A 15 -8.72 -2.85 40.08
CA PHE A 15 -9.86 -3.65 40.48
C PHE A 15 -9.88 -3.74 42.02
N PRO A 16 -10.56 -2.82 42.73
CA PRO A 16 -10.53 -2.77 44.18
C PRO A 16 -11.15 -4.00 44.86
N GLU A 17 -12.12 -4.64 44.20
CA GLU A 17 -12.82 -5.84 44.69
C GLU A 17 -12.12 -7.16 44.29
N GLU A 18 -11.23 -7.11 43.29
CA GLU A 18 -10.51 -8.26 42.72
C GLU A 18 -9.02 -7.90 42.48
N PRO A 19 -8.22 -7.66 43.54
CA PRO A 19 -6.87 -7.09 43.39
C PRO A 19 -5.89 -7.96 42.58
N GLU A 20 -6.15 -9.25 42.44
CA GLU A 20 -5.42 -10.19 41.59
C GLU A 20 -5.57 -9.90 40.08
N ARG A 21 -6.56 -9.07 39.70
CA ARG A 21 -6.78 -8.60 38.32
C ARG A 21 -6.08 -7.28 38.00
N ASN A 22 -5.40 -6.67 38.98
CA ASN A 22 -4.69 -5.41 38.80
C ASN A 22 -3.60 -5.51 37.72
N GLY A 23 -3.32 -4.38 37.07
CA GLY A 23 -2.06 -4.18 36.36
C GLY A 23 -0.88 -4.08 37.33
N VAL A 24 0.33 -3.94 36.80
CA VAL A 24 1.56 -3.92 37.61
C VAL A 24 1.61 -2.71 38.57
N ALA A 25 1.12 -1.54 38.14
CA ALA A 25 1.10 -0.31 38.93
C ALA A 25 -0.31 0.30 39.01
N PRO A 26 -1.25 -0.29 39.77
CA PRO A 26 -2.66 0.13 39.79
C PRO A 26 -2.90 1.55 40.35
N GLY A 27 -1.92 2.12 41.06
CA GLY A 27 -1.96 3.51 41.53
C GLY A 27 -1.56 4.56 40.48
N ALA A 28 -1.05 4.14 39.32
CA ALA A 28 -0.59 5.07 38.29
C ALA A 28 -1.76 5.63 37.45
N GLN A 29 -1.70 6.92 37.13
CA GLN A 29 -2.68 7.58 36.27
C GLN A 29 -2.32 7.38 34.79
N ILE A 30 -3.33 7.09 33.95
CA ILE A 30 -3.13 6.78 32.52
C ILE A 30 -3.57 7.96 31.65
N VAL A 31 -2.66 8.46 30.80
CA VAL A 31 -2.98 9.37 29.69
C VAL A 31 -2.98 8.57 28.38
N ALA A 32 -4.16 8.28 27.84
CA ALA A 32 -4.31 7.43 26.65
C ALA A 32 -4.24 8.24 25.34
N LEU A 33 -3.17 8.07 24.58
CA LEU A 33 -2.92 8.80 23.32
C LEU A 33 -3.00 7.87 22.10
N LYS A 34 -3.98 8.09 21.22
CA LYS A 34 -4.15 7.32 19.97
C LYS A 34 -3.26 7.88 18.87
N ILE A 35 -2.14 7.21 18.59
CA ILE A 35 -1.23 7.56 17.47
C ILE A 35 -1.57 6.90 16.14
N GLY A 36 -2.26 5.74 16.16
CA GLY A 36 -2.60 4.95 14.98
C GLY A 36 -3.77 5.53 14.19
N ASP A 37 -3.61 5.75 12.89
CA ASP A 37 -4.62 6.37 12.03
C ASP A 37 -5.62 5.33 11.48
N SER A 38 -6.91 5.53 11.74
CA SER A 38 -7.98 4.66 11.24
C SER A 38 -8.16 4.72 9.72
N ARG A 39 -7.63 5.74 9.04
CA ARG A 39 -7.53 5.81 7.57
C ARG A 39 -6.46 4.85 7.02
N LEU A 40 -5.51 4.43 7.85
CA LEU A 40 -4.35 3.59 7.50
C LEU A 40 -4.39 2.23 8.21
N SER A 41 -5.57 1.68 8.44
CA SER A 41 -5.75 0.40 9.17
C SER A 41 -5.08 0.38 10.55
N THR A 42 -5.04 1.53 11.25
CA THR A 42 -4.43 1.77 12.57
C THR A 42 -2.90 1.79 12.65
N MET A 43 -2.21 1.86 11.50
CA MET A 43 -0.78 2.17 11.42
C MET A 43 -0.48 3.54 12.06
N GLU A 44 0.63 3.65 12.76
CA GLU A 44 1.19 4.91 13.24
C GLU A 44 1.52 5.87 12.09
N THR A 45 1.59 7.16 12.41
CA THR A 45 2.04 8.22 11.49
C THR A 45 2.99 9.14 12.23
N GLY A 46 3.91 9.80 11.52
CA GLY A 46 4.79 10.80 12.12
C GLY A 46 4.02 11.92 12.83
N THR A 47 2.91 12.39 12.23
CA THR A 47 1.97 13.33 12.86
C THR A 47 1.42 12.80 14.18
N GLY A 48 0.95 11.54 14.19
CA GLY A 48 0.37 10.89 15.36
C GLY A 48 1.37 10.78 16.50
N ILE A 49 2.59 10.32 16.20
CA ILE A 49 3.66 10.17 17.20
C ILE A 49 4.11 11.54 17.73
N ILE A 50 4.41 12.51 16.86
CA ILE A 50 4.92 13.83 17.28
C ILE A 50 3.87 14.61 18.10
N ARG A 51 2.58 14.56 17.71
CA ARG A 51 1.49 15.11 18.55
C ARG A 51 1.37 14.37 19.88
N GLY A 52 1.48 13.04 19.86
CA GLY A 52 1.49 12.22 21.07
C GLY A 52 2.61 12.64 22.03
N MET A 53 3.85 12.70 21.57
CA MET A 53 5.00 13.12 22.38
C MET A 53 4.85 14.54 22.93
N THR A 54 4.37 15.48 22.11
CA THR A 54 4.09 16.85 22.55
C THR A 54 3.06 16.86 23.68
N GLU A 55 2.03 16.02 23.61
CA GLU A 55 0.97 15.93 24.61
C GLU A 55 1.43 15.24 25.91
N VAL A 56 2.27 14.20 25.82
CA VAL A 56 2.95 13.57 26.98
C VAL A 56 3.74 14.62 27.77
N VAL A 57 4.53 15.44 27.08
CA VAL A 57 5.31 16.52 27.69
C VAL A 57 4.40 17.61 28.26
N ARG A 58 3.35 18.03 27.52
CA ARG A 58 2.40 19.07 27.97
C ARG A 58 1.65 18.66 29.23
N HIS A 59 1.37 17.37 29.41
CA HIS A 59 0.73 16.84 30.62
C HIS A 59 1.69 16.56 31.78
N GLY A 60 3.01 16.69 31.58
CA GLY A 60 4.01 16.44 32.62
C GLY A 60 4.14 14.97 33.02
N CYS A 61 3.82 14.04 32.11
CA CYS A 61 3.96 12.61 32.35
C CYS A 61 5.42 12.23 32.60
N GLN A 62 5.68 11.43 33.63
CA GLN A 62 7.03 10.97 34.01
C GLN A 62 7.49 9.76 33.19
N LEU A 63 6.53 8.99 32.66
CA LEU A 63 6.75 7.72 31.98
C LEU A 63 5.81 7.59 30.78
N ALA A 64 6.31 7.03 29.68
CA ALA A 64 5.52 6.73 28.48
C ALA A 64 5.82 5.31 27.97
N ASN A 65 4.79 4.62 27.51
CA ASN A 65 4.88 3.30 26.87
C ASN A 65 4.45 3.37 25.41
N LEU A 66 5.30 2.87 24.51
CA LEU A 66 5.01 2.73 23.08
C LEU A 66 5.06 1.26 22.65
N SER A 67 3.89 0.61 22.60
CA SER A 67 3.72 -0.74 22.04
C SER A 67 3.44 -0.66 20.52
N TYR A 68 4.33 0.00 19.77
CA TYR A 68 4.27 0.23 18.32
C TYR A 68 5.71 0.31 17.77
N GLY A 69 5.90 0.08 16.47
CA GLY A 69 7.23 0.16 15.86
C GLY A 69 7.38 -0.62 14.55
N GLU A 70 8.29 -0.13 13.71
CA GLU A 70 8.57 -0.66 12.37
C GLU A 70 10.08 -0.77 12.11
N ALA A 71 10.48 -1.50 11.05
CA ALA A 71 11.90 -1.64 10.71
C ALA A 71 12.43 -0.38 9.99
N SER A 72 13.50 0.23 10.51
CA SER A 72 14.14 1.41 9.92
C SER A 72 15.38 1.08 9.10
N HIS A 73 15.67 1.89 8.08
CA HIS A 73 16.84 1.77 7.21
C HIS A 73 18.17 2.08 7.90
N TRP A 74 18.17 3.04 8.82
CA TRP A 74 19.28 3.35 9.70
C TRP A 74 18.73 3.70 11.11
N PRO A 75 19.43 3.32 12.19
CA PRO A 75 18.94 3.50 13.55
C PRO A 75 19.16 4.92 14.07
N GLY A 76 18.34 5.35 15.03
CA GLY A 76 18.58 6.53 15.86
C GLY A 76 18.50 7.91 15.19
N ALA A 77 18.06 8.00 13.93
CA ALA A 77 17.95 9.27 13.19
C ALA A 77 16.49 9.59 12.79
N GLY A 78 16.30 10.75 12.17
CA GLY A 78 14.99 11.24 11.74
C GLY A 78 14.23 12.00 12.84
N LYS A 79 13.25 12.80 12.42
CA LYS A 79 12.52 13.76 13.26
C LYS A 79 11.83 13.11 14.46
N ILE A 80 11.30 11.91 14.28
CA ILE A 80 10.61 11.18 15.36
C ILE A 80 11.60 10.84 16.47
N CYS A 81 12.80 10.36 16.12
CA CYS A 81 13.86 10.06 17.06
C CYS A 81 14.39 11.33 17.75
N GLU A 82 14.58 12.43 17.01
CA GLU A 82 14.95 13.74 17.59
C GLU A 82 13.94 14.23 18.65
N VAL A 83 12.64 14.04 18.40
CA VAL A 83 11.57 14.44 19.33
C VAL A 83 11.53 13.54 20.57
N MET A 84 11.77 12.23 20.41
CA MET A 84 11.90 11.29 21.53
C MET A 84 13.13 11.62 22.39
N GLU A 85 14.29 11.85 21.77
CA GLU A 85 15.50 12.28 22.48
C GLU A 85 15.27 13.60 23.23
N GLN A 86 14.61 14.58 22.64
CA GLN A 86 14.28 15.84 23.34
C GLN A 86 13.32 15.61 24.51
N ALA A 87 12.33 14.73 24.38
CA ALA A 87 11.43 14.37 25.48
C ALA A 87 12.21 13.78 26.67
N VAL A 88 13.11 12.83 26.40
CA VAL A 88 13.93 12.18 27.44
C VAL A 88 14.92 13.16 28.05
N THR A 89 15.72 13.85 27.23
CA THR A 89 16.86 14.67 27.69
C THR A 89 16.47 16.03 28.29
N LYS A 90 15.45 16.71 27.74
CA LYS A 90 15.02 18.03 28.24
C LYS A 90 13.93 17.93 29.31
N HIS A 91 13.00 16.99 29.17
CA HIS A 91 11.83 16.90 30.04
C HIS A 91 11.94 15.76 31.07
N ASN A 92 13.03 14.99 31.07
CA ASN A 92 13.29 13.86 31.97
C ASN A 92 12.21 12.75 31.88
N LEU A 93 11.56 12.62 30.71
CA LEU A 93 10.61 11.56 30.43
C LEU A 93 11.33 10.22 30.33
N ILE A 94 10.90 9.21 31.08
CA ILE A 94 11.34 7.83 30.82
C ILE A 94 10.49 7.26 29.68
N PHE A 95 11.13 6.76 28.62
CA PHE A 95 10.43 6.22 27.45
C PHE A 95 10.69 4.71 27.32
N VAL A 96 9.61 3.93 27.35
CA VAL A 96 9.62 2.46 27.26
C VAL A 96 8.95 2.04 25.96
N SER A 97 9.55 1.12 25.22
CA SER A 97 9.02 0.69 23.92
C SER A 97 9.28 -0.80 23.66
N SER A 98 8.36 -1.43 22.93
CA SER A 98 8.53 -2.81 22.46
C SER A 98 9.75 -2.93 21.52
N ALA A 99 10.62 -3.93 21.72
CA ALA A 99 11.81 -4.15 20.88
C ALA A 99 11.48 -4.70 19.47
N GLY A 100 10.30 -5.29 19.29
CA GLY A 100 9.81 -5.86 18.03
C GLY A 100 9.52 -7.36 18.10
N ASN A 101 8.80 -7.88 17.09
CA ASN A 101 8.37 -9.29 17.01
C ASN A 101 8.93 -9.99 15.75
N ASN A 102 10.13 -9.60 15.31
CA ASN A 102 10.82 -10.10 14.12
C ASN A 102 12.01 -11.04 14.45
N GLY A 103 12.08 -11.64 15.63
CA GLY A 103 13.03 -12.75 15.89
C GLY A 103 12.69 -14.02 15.10
N PRO A 104 13.59 -15.01 14.94
CA PRO A 104 14.75 -15.23 15.80
C PRO A 104 16.06 -14.55 15.37
N CYS A 105 16.27 -14.16 14.11
CA CYS A 105 17.56 -13.59 13.66
C CYS A 105 18.01 -12.37 14.50
N LEU A 106 19.33 -12.16 14.55
CA LEU A 106 19.95 -10.97 15.14
C LEU A 106 19.72 -9.75 14.24
N SER A 107 19.89 -8.54 14.77
CA SER A 107 19.65 -7.28 14.06
C SER A 107 18.22 -7.11 13.52
N THR A 108 17.25 -7.69 14.21
CA THR A 108 15.80 -7.66 13.89
C THR A 108 15.00 -6.70 14.76
N VAL A 109 15.68 -5.93 15.62
CA VAL A 109 15.08 -4.86 16.44
C VAL A 109 14.47 -3.75 15.59
N GLY A 110 13.27 -3.30 15.99
CA GLY A 110 12.51 -2.24 15.32
C GLY A 110 12.71 -0.86 15.93
N SER A 111 12.36 0.17 15.17
CA SER A 111 12.31 1.56 15.60
C SER A 111 10.96 1.90 16.24
N PRO A 112 10.94 2.69 17.33
CA PRO A 112 12.10 3.27 18.01
C PRO A 112 12.76 2.32 19.02
N GLY A 113 12.02 1.29 19.46
CA GLY A 113 12.30 0.61 20.73
C GLY A 113 13.64 -0.10 20.84
N GLY A 114 14.21 -0.60 19.74
CA GLY A 114 15.55 -1.19 19.74
C GLY A 114 16.53 -0.55 18.77
N THR A 115 16.23 0.66 18.29
CA THR A 115 17.12 1.45 17.41
C THR A 115 17.48 2.82 17.98
N THR A 116 16.82 3.26 19.05
CA THR A 116 16.99 4.60 19.63
C THR A 116 17.60 4.47 21.03
N GLU A 117 18.79 5.03 21.25
CA GLU A 117 19.58 4.79 22.47
C GLU A 117 18.93 5.32 23.75
N ASN A 118 18.15 6.40 23.64
CA ASN A 118 17.42 7.02 24.76
C ASN A 118 16.07 6.34 25.08
N VAL A 119 15.76 5.20 24.45
CA VAL A 119 14.52 4.43 24.65
C VAL A 119 14.83 3.09 25.29
N ILE A 120 14.06 2.72 26.31
CA ILE A 120 14.15 1.41 26.97
C ILE A 120 13.43 0.37 26.11
N GLY A 121 14.21 -0.42 25.37
CA GLY A 121 13.74 -1.49 24.50
C GLY A 121 13.43 -2.77 25.28
N VAL A 122 12.19 -3.27 25.16
CA VAL A 122 11.72 -4.43 25.94
C VAL A 122 11.49 -5.68 25.07
N GLY A 123 12.25 -6.73 25.36
CA GLY A 123 12.11 -8.08 24.79
C GLY A 123 11.04 -8.94 25.49
N ALA A 124 10.55 -9.97 24.80
CA ALA A 124 9.39 -10.76 25.22
C ALA A 124 9.73 -12.10 25.86
N TRP A 125 9.48 -12.19 27.17
CA TRP A 125 9.73 -13.36 28.01
C TRP A 125 8.48 -14.22 28.25
N VAL A 126 8.67 -15.53 28.44
CA VAL A 126 7.62 -16.46 28.89
C VAL A 126 8.14 -17.34 30.04
N SER A 127 7.43 -17.33 31.17
CA SER A 127 7.76 -18.15 32.34
C SER A 127 7.07 -19.52 32.28
N SER A 128 7.60 -20.51 33.00
CA SER A 128 6.99 -21.85 33.13
C SER A 128 5.56 -21.82 33.65
N ASP A 129 5.22 -20.85 34.50
CA ASP A 129 3.88 -20.72 35.06
C ASP A 129 2.90 -20.10 34.06
N MET A 130 3.35 -19.12 33.25
CA MET A 130 2.56 -18.60 32.13
C MET A 130 2.26 -19.70 31.10
N MET A 131 3.22 -20.58 30.81
CA MET A 131 3.02 -21.71 29.89
C MET A 131 1.86 -22.62 30.33
N THR A 132 1.78 -22.96 31.61
CA THR A 132 0.68 -23.77 32.15
C THR A 132 -0.62 -22.97 32.25
N ALA A 133 -0.58 -21.75 32.79
CA ALA A 133 -1.77 -20.97 33.12
C ALA A 133 -2.44 -20.28 31.91
N GLU A 134 -1.66 -19.64 31.04
CA GLU A 134 -2.19 -18.89 29.89
C GLU A 134 -2.35 -19.75 28.64
N TYR A 135 -1.47 -20.75 28.45
CA TYR A 135 -1.39 -21.54 27.22
C TYR A 135 -1.81 -23.00 27.38
N SER A 136 -2.29 -23.39 28.57
CA SER A 136 -2.74 -24.75 28.89
C SER A 136 -1.69 -25.84 28.59
N MET A 137 -0.39 -25.52 28.67
CA MET A 137 0.66 -26.50 28.39
C MET A 137 0.70 -27.58 29.47
N THR A 138 0.62 -28.84 29.05
CA THR A 138 0.58 -30.02 29.93
C THR A 138 1.89 -30.29 30.67
N GLU A 139 2.99 -29.68 30.23
CA GLU A 139 4.32 -29.82 30.82
C GLU A 139 4.91 -28.42 31.09
N LYS A 140 5.54 -28.24 32.26
CA LYS A 140 6.30 -27.02 32.56
C LYS A 140 7.67 -27.09 31.90
N LEU A 141 7.82 -26.40 30.77
CA LEU A 141 9.12 -26.19 30.14
C LEU A 141 9.93 -25.11 30.91
N PRO A 142 11.27 -25.07 30.78
CA PRO A 142 12.08 -24.01 31.36
C PRO A 142 11.66 -22.61 30.85
N PRO A 143 11.74 -21.56 31.68
CA PRO A 143 11.49 -20.18 31.25
C PRO A 143 12.40 -19.79 30.07
N ASN A 144 11.87 -19.05 29.10
CA ASN A 144 12.61 -18.70 27.88
C ASN A 144 12.09 -17.39 27.27
N GLN A 145 12.87 -16.82 26.36
CA GLN A 145 12.42 -15.76 25.46
C GLN A 145 11.48 -16.36 24.39
N TYR A 146 10.45 -15.62 23.98
CA TYR A 146 9.70 -16.00 22.79
C TYR A 146 10.64 -16.04 21.57
N THR A 147 10.50 -17.09 20.75
CA THR A 147 11.39 -17.30 19.59
C THR A 147 11.27 -16.23 18.53
N TRP A 148 10.11 -15.55 18.48
CA TRP A 148 9.84 -14.41 17.61
C TRP A 148 10.16 -13.03 18.23
N SER A 149 10.58 -12.94 19.50
CA SER A 149 11.02 -11.65 20.06
C SER A 149 12.22 -11.14 19.24
N SER A 150 12.15 -9.90 18.74
CA SER A 150 13.27 -9.26 18.04
C SER A 150 14.52 -9.26 18.90
N ARG A 151 15.68 -9.35 18.25
CA ARG A 151 16.98 -9.51 18.90
C ARG A 151 17.99 -8.51 18.35
N GLY A 152 18.87 -8.06 19.24
CA GLY A 152 20.04 -7.30 18.89
C GLY A 152 21.14 -8.15 18.22
N PRO A 153 22.35 -7.60 18.08
CA PRO A 153 22.63 -6.17 18.22
C PRO A 153 21.84 -5.39 17.16
N CYS A 154 21.59 -4.10 17.37
CA CYS A 154 21.11 -3.22 16.33
C CYS A 154 22.17 -3.11 15.19
N THR A 155 21.79 -2.61 14.01
CA THR A 155 22.69 -2.50 12.85
C THR A 155 23.87 -1.55 13.08
N ASN A 156 23.76 -0.61 14.04
CA ASN A 156 24.87 0.21 14.55
C ASN A 156 25.65 -0.44 15.71
N GLY A 157 25.50 -1.74 15.94
CA GLY A 157 26.19 -2.48 17.01
C GLY A 157 25.59 -2.34 18.42
N ALA A 158 24.55 -1.53 18.64
CA ALA A 158 23.94 -1.37 19.97
C ALA A 158 23.29 -2.68 20.45
N LEU A 159 23.05 -2.85 21.75
CA LEU A 159 22.33 -4.06 22.21
C LEU A 159 20.89 -4.13 21.66
N GLY A 160 20.26 -2.97 21.41
CA GLY A 160 18.89 -2.85 20.91
C GLY A 160 17.84 -3.23 21.97
N VAL A 161 17.90 -4.43 22.51
CA VAL A 161 17.13 -4.82 23.69
C VAL A 161 17.84 -4.30 24.94
N SER A 162 17.15 -3.50 25.76
CA SER A 162 17.65 -3.03 27.06
C SER A 162 17.35 -4.04 28.16
N ILE A 163 16.12 -4.55 28.20
CA ILE A 163 15.58 -5.44 29.24
C ILE A 163 14.55 -6.41 28.63
N SER A 164 14.04 -7.36 29.40
CA SER A 164 12.90 -8.21 29.02
C SER A 164 11.82 -8.29 30.08
N ALA A 165 10.58 -8.51 29.68
CA ALA A 165 9.45 -8.64 30.60
C ALA A 165 8.43 -9.67 30.09
N PRO A 166 7.56 -10.21 30.96
CA PRO A 166 6.47 -11.12 30.58
C PRO A 166 5.70 -10.62 29.35
N GLY A 167 5.75 -11.39 28.27
CA GLY A 167 5.19 -11.03 26.96
C GLY A 167 3.86 -11.69 26.62
N GLY A 168 3.23 -12.36 27.59
CA GLY A 168 1.84 -12.81 27.55
C GLY A 168 1.07 -12.15 28.70
N ALA A 169 -0.21 -11.88 28.50
CA ALA A 169 -1.12 -11.45 29.56
C ALA A 169 -2.59 -11.70 29.21
N ILE A 170 -3.36 -12.18 30.19
CA ILE A 170 -4.82 -12.18 30.17
C ILE A 170 -5.31 -10.93 30.90
N THR A 171 -5.82 -9.92 30.17
CA THR A 171 -6.37 -8.71 30.81
C THR A 171 -7.45 -8.04 29.96
N SER A 172 -7.95 -6.90 30.44
CA SER A 172 -9.17 -6.26 29.98
C SER A 172 -9.12 -5.77 28.54
N VAL A 173 -10.24 -5.91 27.83
CA VAL A 173 -10.47 -5.34 26.50
C VAL A 173 -11.80 -4.55 26.50
N PRO A 174 -12.05 -3.66 25.52
CA PRO A 174 -13.27 -2.86 25.49
C PRO A 174 -14.52 -3.72 25.28
N ASN A 175 -15.61 -3.39 25.99
CA ASN A 175 -16.88 -4.13 25.94
C ASN A 175 -17.46 -4.35 24.53
N TRP A 176 -17.14 -3.52 23.53
CA TRP A 176 -17.58 -3.72 22.15
C TRP A 176 -16.98 -4.96 21.47
N THR A 177 -15.92 -5.55 22.04
CA THR A 177 -15.37 -6.85 21.60
C THR A 177 -16.26 -8.04 21.99
N LEU A 178 -17.32 -7.80 22.79
CA LEU A 178 -18.17 -8.83 23.41
C LEU A 178 -17.42 -9.77 24.36
N GLN A 179 -16.20 -9.40 24.78
CA GLN A 179 -15.39 -10.08 25.77
C GLN A 179 -14.94 -9.08 26.83
N GLY A 180 -14.86 -9.52 28.10
CA GLY A 180 -14.37 -8.67 29.20
C GLY A 180 -12.84 -8.64 29.31
N SER A 181 -12.19 -9.74 28.93
CA SER A 181 -10.74 -9.89 28.91
C SER A 181 -10.29 -10.76 27.72
N GLN A 182 -9.02 -10.67 27.35
CA GLN A 182 -8.42 -11.43 26.26
C GLN A 182 -6.96 -11.79 26.58
N LEU A 183 -6.53 -12.99 26.16
CA LEU A 183 -5.11 -13.33 26.10
C LEU A 183 -4.48 -12.67 24.86
N MET A 184 -3.42 -11.89 25.05
CA MET A 184 -2.57 -11.40 23.96
C MET A 184 -1.10 -11.68 24.29
N ASN A 185 -0.27 -11.77 23.25
CA ASN A 185 1.17 -11.87 23.40
C ASN A 185 1.95 -11.03 22.38
N GLY A 186 3.14 -10.59 22.78
CA GLY A 186 3.99 -9.69 22.02
C GLY A 186 5.01 -8.98 22.91
N THR A 187 6.08 -8.43 22.31
CA THR A 187 6.85 -7.35 23.00
C THR A 187 5.95 -6.16 23.34
N SER A 188 4.82 -6.01 22.64
CA SER A 188 3.71 -5.10 22.93
C SER A 188 3.05 -5.29 24.30
N MET A 189 3.13 -6.50 24.90
CA MET A 189 2.66 -6.81 26.26
C MET A 189 3.81 -6.74 27.29
N SER A 190 5.04 -7.05 26.86
CA SER A 190 6.24 -6.87 27.68
C SER A 190 6.52 -5.41 28.01
N SER A 191 6.42 -4.52 27.02
CA SER A 191 6.63 -3.09 27.18
C SER A 191 5.76 -2.46 28.29
N PRO A 192 4.42 -2.65 28.32
CA PRO A 192 3.59 -2.11 29.39
C PRO A 192 3.78 -2.79 30.75
N ASN A 193 4.23 -4.05 30.77
CA ASN A 193 4.60 -4.74 32.02
C ASN A 193 5.87 -4.09 32.62
N ALA A 194 6.91 -3.92 31.81
CA ALA A 194 8.12 -3.20 32.20
C ALA A 194 7.85 -1.73 32.57
N CYS A 195 6.96 -1.06 31.82
CA CYS A 195 6.49 0.29 32.15
C CYS A 195 5.83 0.33 33.54
N GLY A 196 4.92 -0.59 33.85
CA GLY A 196 4.32 -0.67 35.18
C GLY A 196 5.36 -0.94 36.28
N ALA A 197 6.33 -1.84 36.03
CA ALA A 197 7.45 -2.07 36.95
C ALA A 197 8.33 -0.82 37.15
N ILE A 198 8.56 -0.02 36.09
CA ILE A 198 9.27 1.27 36.18
C ILE A 198 8.45 2.31 36.94
N ALA A 199 7.11 2.33 36.80
CA ALA A 199 6.23 3.19 37.58
C ALA A 199 6.25 2.82 39.08
N LEU A 200 6.33 1.52 39.40
CA LEU A 200 6.63 1.08 40.76
C LEU A 200 8.01 1.56 41.19
N ILE A 201 9.06 1.40 40.38
CA ILE A 201 10.43 1.87 40.70
C ILE A 201 10.52 3.39 40.95
N LEU A 202 9.70 4.19 40.27
CA LEU A 202 9.55 5.63 40.53
C LEU A 202 8.80 5.93 41.85
N SER A 203 8.10 4.95 42.43
CA SER A 203 7.30 5.05 43.64
C SER A 203 8.02 4.45 44.87
N GLU A 204 8.49 3.20 44.78
CA GLU A 204 9.58 2.56 45.52
C GLU A 204 9.89 1.17 44.90
N ASN A 205 11.16 0.76 44.93
CA ASN A 205 11.89 0.18 43.78
C ASN A 205 12.41 -1.24 44.06
N THR A 206 12.92 -1.96 43.04
CA THR A 206 14.19 -2.74 43.00
C THR A 206 14.35 -3.50 41.61
N ALA A 207 15.25 -4.52 41.39
CA ALA A 207 15.46 -5.48 40.23
C ALA A 207 16.60 -6.61 40.33
N LEU A 208 16.35 -7.94 40.13
CA LEU A 208 17.31 -9.13 40.07
C LEU A 208 17.68 -9.61 38.61
N LYS A 209 18.62 -10.59 38.43
CA LYS A 209 19.14 -11.10 37.11
C LYS A 209 19.07 -12.65 36.96
N GLN A 210 19.05 -13.18 35.72
CA GLN A 210 18.94 -14.62 35.41
C GLN A 210 20.01 -15.15 34.40
N ASP A 211 20.41 -16.42 34.54
CA ASP A 211 21.44 -17.08 33.73
C ASP A 211 20.89 -17.96 32.60
N ASN A 212 21.73 -18.29 31.61
CA ASN A 212 21.49 -19.18 30.45
C ASN A 212 20.61 -18.64 29.29
N VAL A 213 20.53 -17.31 29.09
CA VAL A 213 19.82 -16.67 27.96
C VAL A 213 20.76 -15.78 27.14
N GLU A 214 20.63 -15.77 25.80
CA GLU A 214 21.52 -14.98 24.92
C GLU A 214 21.36 -13.46 25.15
N SER A 215 22.47 -12.74 25.35
CA SER A 215 22.46 -11.31 25.73
C SER A 215 21.67 -10.42 24.75
N PHE A 216 21.68 -10.74 23.46
CA PHE A 216 20.95 -9.99 22.43
C PHE A 216 19.42 -10.16 22.48
N ALA A 217 18.92 -11.18 23.19
CA ALA A 217 17.48 -11.39 23.40
C ALA A 217 16.98 -10.78 24.72
N GLN A 218 17.84 -10.67 25.74
CA GLN A 218 17.46 -10.17 27.06
C GLN A 218 18.00 -8.78 27.43
N GLY A 219 18.95 -8.23 26.66
CA GLY A 219 19.67 -7.01 27.05
C GLY A 219 20.48 -7.24 28.33
N PHE A 220 20.24 -6.43 29.35
CA PHE A 220 20.84 -6.58 30.67
C PHE A 220 20.19 -7.68 31.54
N GLY A 221 19.00 -8.17 31.15
CA GLY A 221 18.27 -9.24 31.82
C GLY A 221 16.76 -9.03 31.81
N LEU A 222 16.04 -9.88 32.55
CA LEU A 222 14.65 -9.59 32.90
C LEU A 222 14.59 -8.29 33.73
N ILE A 223 13.64 -7.39 33.45
CA ILE A 223 13.27 -6.37 34.43
C ILE A 223 12.68 -7.08 35.64
N GLN A 224 13.03 -6.59 36.81
CA GLN A 224 12.57 -7.15 38.06
C GLN A 224 12.32 -5.99 39.02
N VAL A 225 11.78 -6.30 40.21
CA VAL A 225 11.48 -5.28 41.23
C VAL A 225 12.19 -5.56 42.58
N GLU A 226 13.28 -6.39 42.66
CA GLU A 226 13.96 -6.80 43.95
C GLU A 226 15.53 -6.60 44.25
N MET A 227 16.42 -6.09 43.33
CA MET A 227 17.76 -5.45 43.65
C MET A 227 18.21 -3.99 43.20
N SER A 228 17.48 -3.11 42.47
CA SER A 228 17.95 -1.75 42.08
C SER A 228 17.73 -0.54 43.04
N LEU A 229 16.99 -0.63 44.16
CA LEU A 229 16.95 0.42 45.20
C LEU A 229 18.35 0.90 45.63
N PRO A 230 19.31 0.02 45.97
CA PRO A 230 20.58 0.43 46.57
C PRO A 230 21.45 1.28 45.65
N VAL A 231 21.21 1.22 44.33
CA VAL A 231 21.93 2.00 43.32
C VAL A 231 21.28 3.38 43.11
N CYS A 232 19.96 3.49 43.23
CA CYS A 232 19.25 4.77 43.08
C CYS A 232 19.32 5.65 44.34
N THR A 233 19.45 5.06 45.53
CA THR A 233 19.47 5.80 46.80
C THR A 233 20.83 6.35 47.20
N CYS A 234 21.93 5.98 46.51
CA CYS A 234 23.28 6.28 46.96
C CYS A 234 23.98 7.49 46.32
N ASP A 235 23.55 8.02 45.16
CA ASP A 235 24.22 9.20 44.57
C ASP A 235 23.37 9.99 43.53
N GLN A 236 23.09 11.28 43.81
CA GLN A 236 22.33 12.18 42.91
C GLN A 236 23.23 13.02 41.96
N ARG A 237 24.28 12.43 41.39
CA ARG A 237 25.11 13.12 40.37
C ARG A 237 24.70 12.74 38.95
N LYS A 238 24.11 13.70 38.22
CA LYS A 238 23.73 13.56 36.81
C LYS A 238 24.96 13.50 35.90
N THR A 239 25.42 12.29 35.55
CA THR A 239 26.33 12.06 34.43
C THR A 239 25.55 11.55 33.22
N ALA A 240 25.14 12.46 32.33
CA ALA A 240 24.74 12.08 30.98
C ALA A 240 25.97 11.63 30.19
N GLN A 241 25.83 10.57 29.38
CA GLN A 241 26.91 10.01 28.57
C GLN A 241 26.42 9.73 27.15
N ASN A 242 26.69 10.66 26.24
CA ASN A 242 26.60 10.35 24.80
C ASN A 242 27.88 9.60 24.43
N LEU A 243 27.73 8.30 24.23
CA LEU A 243 28.72 7.42 23.62
C LEU A 243 28.57 7.48 22.10
N THR A 244 29.67 7.39 21.36
CA THR A 244 29.56 6.99 19.94
C THR A 244 29.01 5.57 19.83
N PRO A 245 28.34 5.22 18.71
CA PRO A 245 27.69 3.95 18.59
C PRO A 245 28.69 2.78 18.75
N PRO A 246 28.28 1.69 19.43
CA PRO A 246 29.07 0.49 19.60
C PRO A 246 29.34 -0.27 18.29
N LEU A 247 30.01 -1.42 18.38
CA LEU A 247 30.75 -1.97 17.24
C LEU A 247 30.27 -3.35 16.80
N LEU A 248 29.75 -3.43 15.57
CA LEU A 248 29.60 -4.66 14.79
C LEU A 248 30.76 -4.77 13.80
N LEU A 249 31.64 -5.76 13.97
CA LEU A 249 32.91 -5.83 13.20
C LEU A 249 33.20 -7.23 12.66
N LEU A 250 33.62 -7.27 11.40
CA LEU A 250 33.97 -8.49 10.65
C LEU A 250 35.49 -8.73 10.53
N ASN A 251 36.31 -7.69 10.76
CA ASN A 251 37.76 -7.69 10.51
C ASN A 251 38.54 -7.06 11.68
N GLN A 252 39.86 -7.32 11.71
CA GLN A 252 40.78 -6.58 12.59
C GLN A 252 40.62 -5.08 12.37
N SER A 253 40.40 -4.36 13.45
CA SER A 253 40.05 -2.95 13.42
C SER A 253 40.53 -2.25 14.68
N THR A 254 40.81 -0.96 14.53
CA THR A 254 41.07 -0.05 15.64
C THR A 254 40.10 1.12 15.50
N THR A 255 39.17 1.23 16.44
CA THR A 255 38.08 2.22 16.38
C THR A 255 38.19 3.17 17.56
N LYS A 256 37.94 4.45 17.34
CA LYS A 256 37.86 5.45 18.42
C LYS A 256 36.44 5.52 18.94
N GLN A 257 36.28 5.39 20.25
CA GLN A 257 35.04 5.69 20.96
C GLN A 257 35.17 7.04 21.64
N GLN A 258 34.15 7.88 21.54
CA GLN A 258 34.05 9.20 22.15
C GLN A 258 33.05 9.15 23.31
N LEU A 259 33.40 9.84 24.39
CA LEU A 259 32.58 10.09 25.57
C LEU A 259 32.47 11.59 25.77
N SER A 260 31.28 12.05 26.14
CA SER A 260 31.00 13.45 26.47
C SER A 260 30.02 13.53 27.65
N THR A 261 29.94 14.70 28.29
CA THR A 261 29.07 14.95 29.44
C THR A 261 28.17 16.14 29.21
N THR A 262 26.96 16.08 29.78
CA THR A 262 25.99 17.18 29.78
C THR A 262 25.72 17.60 31.21
N LEU A 263 26.15 18.82 31.56
CA LEU A 263 26.06 19.39 32.90
C LEU A 263 25.26 20.71 32.87
N SER A 264 24.64 21.05 33.98
CA SER A 264 23.72 22.20 34.11
C SER A 264 24.45 23.50 34.43
N GLY A 265 25.29 23.52 35.46
CA GLY A 265 25.96 24.72 35.98
C GLY A 265 27.34 24.99 35.35
N PRO A 266 27.78 26.27 35.26
CA PRO A 266 29.13 26.61 34.80
C PRO A 266 30.24 26.19 35.78
N GLU A 267 29.97 26.22 37.10
CA GLU A 267 30.91 25.74 38.13
C GLU A 267 31.04 24.21 38.08
N GLU A 268 29.91 23.49 38.05
CA GLU A 268 29.87 22.03 37.84
C GLU A 268 30.71 21.61 36.62
N LYS A 269 30.65 22.38 35.53
CA LYS A 269 31.41 22.16 34.30
C LYS A 269 32.91 22.33 34.46
N ILE A 270 33.37 23.26 35.29
CA ILE A 270 34.80 23.52 35.51
C ILE A 270 35.39 22.45 36.45
N ASP A 271 34.63 22.08 37.48
CA ASP A 271 35.09 21.16 38.52
C ASP A 271 34.89 19.67 38.17
N PHE A 272 34.06 19.34 37.17
CA PHE A 272 33.82 17.95 36.79
C PHE A 272 35.08 17.24 36.30
N ARG A 273 35.53 16.26 37.09
CA ARG A 273 36.53 15.25 36.74
C ARG A 273 36.02 13.88 37.13
N CYS A 274 36.01 12.94 36.19
CA CYS A 274 35.66 11.55 36.45
C CYS A 274 36.81 10.65 36.00
N HIS A 275 37.48 10.02 36.98
CA HIS A 275 38.53 9.04 36.74
C HIS A 275 37.90 7.65 36.65
N MET A 276 38.11 6.97 35.52
CA MET A 276 37.49 5.69 35.22
C MET A 276 38.53 4.60 34.91
N ALA A 277 38.32 3.43 35.47
CA ALA A 277 38.98 2.20 35.04
C ALA A 277 38.13 1.55 33.94
N LEU A 278 38.74 1.19 32.81
CA LEU A 278 38.05 0.46 31.75
C LEU A 278 38.47 -1.02 31.78
N CYS A 279 37.48 -1.90 31.75
CA CYS A 279 37.70 -3.35 31.73
C CYS A 279 36.98 -3.99 30.54
N SER A 280 37.69 -4.81 29.77
CA SER A 280 37.10 -5.67 28.75
C SER A 280 36.66 -7.01 29.35
N SER A 281 35.49 -7.51 28.97
CA SER A 281 35.01 -8.84 29.38
C SER A 281 35.68 -9.99 28.61
N GLN A 282 36.44 -9.72 27.55
CA GLN A 282 37.03 -10.74 26.67
C GLN A 282 38.44 -10.35 26.20
N PRO A 283 39.39 -11.30 26.12
CA PRO A 283 40.79 -11.02 25.79
C PRO A 283 41.02 -10.59 24.33
N TRP A 284 40.08 -10.87 23.44
CA TRP A 284 40.12 -10.47 22.03
C TRP A 284 39.66 -9.02 21.77
N VAL A 285 39.23 -8.30 22.82
CA VAL A 285 38.97 -6.86 22.81
C VAL A 285 39.92 -6.16 23.78
N VAL A 286 40.71 -5.22 23.26
CA VAL A 286 41.71 -4.47 24.02
C VAL A 286 41.33 -2.98 24.06
N CYS A 287 41.32 -2.40 25.25
CA CYS A 287 41.09 -0.98 25.51
C CYS A 287 42.15 -0.45 26.51
N PRO A 288 42.33 0.88 26.65
CA PRO A 288 43.18 1.46 27.69
C PRO A 288 42.60 1.15 29.07
N THR A 289 43.44 0.87 30.07
CA THR A 289 42.95 0.52 31.43
C THR A 289 42.44 1.71 32.23
N HIS A 290 42.84 2.93 31.86
CA HIS A 290 42.49 4.17 32.56
C HIS A 290 41.97 5.21 31.56
N PHE A 291 40.91 5.92 31.92
CA PHE A 291 40.34 7.00 31.15
C PHE A 291 39.85 8.11 32.09
N GLU A 292 40.13 9.36 31.75
CA GLU A 292 39.72 10.52 32.54
C GLU A 292 38.80 11.40 31.68
N LEU A 293 37.58 11.63 32.15
CA LEU A 293 36.58 12.47 31.50
C LEU A 293 36.42 13.78 32.25
N MET A 294 36.50 14.87 31.50
CA MET A 294 36.26 16.24 31.94
C MET A 294 34.96 16.74 31.29
N ASN A 295 34.58 18.00 31.50
CA ASN A 295 33.53 18.67 30.69
C ASN A 295 34.01 19.02 29.25
N MET A 296 34.67 18.07 28.59
CA MET A 296 35.03 18.12 27.17
C MET A 296 34.97 16.71 26.61
N ALA A 297 34.47 16.58 25.39
CA ALA A 297 34.40 15.27 24.74
C ALA A 297 35.81 14.69 24.55
N ARG A 298 36.06 13.49 25.08
CA ARG A 298 37.33 12.76 24.99
C ARG A 298 37.13 11.43 24.31
N SER A 299 38.17 10.91 23.66
CA SER A 299 38.12 9.62 22.97
C SER A 299 39.20 8.65 23.40
N PHE A 300 38.89 7.36 23.34
CA PHE A 300 39.82 6.26 23.57
C PHE A 300 39.73 5.26 22.40
N SER A 301 40.84 4.55 22.13
CA SER A 301 40.92 3.59 21.02
C SER A 301 40.66 2.16 21.51
N ILE A 302 39.79 1.43 20.83
CA ILE A 302 39.56 0.00 21.04
C ILE A 302 40.20 -0.77 19.88
N LYS A 303 40.87 -1.88 20.18
CA LYS A 303 41.40 -2.83 19.19
C LYS A 303 40.72 -4.19 19.35
N ILE A 304 40.28 -4.77 18.24
CA ILE A 304 39.55 -6.05 18.20
C ILE A 304 40.29 -7.04 17.30
N ASP A 305 40.52 -8.26 17.80
CA ASP A 305 41.25 -9.33 17.10
C ASP A 305 40.42 -10.61 16.91
N PRO A 306 39.64 -10.73 15.81
CA PRO A 306 38.73 -11.85 15.60
C PRO A 306 39.40 -13.13 15.04
N ARG A 307 40.73 -13.14 14.87
CA ARG A 307 41.45 -14.21 14.16
C ARG A 307 41.26 -15.59 14.82
N ALA A 308 41.39 -15.64 16.14
CA ALA A 308 41.33 -16.89 16.93
C ALA A 308 39.90 -17.38 17.23
N LEU A 309 38.86 -16.60 16.93
CA LEU A 309 37.47 -16.99 17.18
C LEU A 309 37.03 -18.11 16.21
N PRO A 310 36.19 -19.08 16.61
CA PRO A 310 35.53 -20.00 15.68
C PRO A 310 34.41 -19.29 14.89
N SER A 311 33.83 -19.94 13.89
CA SER A 311 32.63 -19.43 13.22
C SER A 311 31.45 -19.33 14.20
N GLY A 312 30.59 -18.32 14.02
CA GLY A 312 29.50 -18.00 14.95
C GLY A 312 29.46 -16.51 15.32
N SER A 313 28.59 -16.16 16.26
CA SER A 313 28.50 -14.84 16.88
C SER A 313 29.25 -14.82 18.21
N HIS A 314 30.04 -13.77 18.45
CA HIS A 314 30.86 -13.57 19.64
C HIS A 314 30.55 -12.22 20.26
N PHE A 315 30.36 -12.21 21.58
CA PHE A 315 30.03 -11.00 22.34
C PHE A 315 31.11 -10.67 23.35
N ALA A 316 31.47 -9.39 23.41
CA ALA A 316 32.30 -8.79 24.43
C ALA A 316 31.69 -7.44 24.84
N GLN A 317 32.14 -6.92 25.97
CA GLN A 317 31.76 -5.59 26.42
C GLN A 317 32.94 -4.91 27.11
N ILE A 318 33.06 -3.59 26.93
CA ILE A 318 33.98 -2.76 27.70
C ILE A 318 33.15 -1.98 28.71
N GLN A 319 33.52 -2.06 29.97
CA GLN A 319 32.80 -1.45 31.07
C GLN A 319 33.69 -0.39 31.73
N GLY A 320 33.16 0.82 31.90
CA GLY A 320 33.83 1.93 32.57
C GLY A 320 33.34 2.06 34.02
N PHE A 321 34.24 1.88 34.99
CA PHE A 321 33.94 1.97 36.42
C PHE A 321 34.55 3.26 36.99
N ASP A 322 33.81 3.97 37.83
CA ASP A 322 34.34 5.08 38.65
C ASP A 322 35.43 4.53 39.59
N THR A 323 36.65 5.07 39.51
CA THR A 323 37.75 4.62 40.40
C THR A 323 37.56 5.04 41.85
N GLN A 324 36.78 6.09 42.11
CA GLN A 324 36.48 6.56 43.47
C GLN A 324 35.34 5.74 44.09
N SER A 325 34.38 5.30 43.25
CA SER A 325 33.19 4.57 43.69
C SER A 325 32.90 3.30 42.85
N PRO A 326 33.78 2.27 42.84
CA PRO A 326 33.59 1.08 41.99
C PRO A 326 32.33 0.26 42.34
N HIS A 327 31.83 0.39 43.57
CA HIS A 327 30.62 -0.28 44.08
C HIS A 327 29.33 0.18 43.38
N ARG A 328 29.35 1.33 42.66
CA ARG A 328 28.22 1.81 41.84
C ARG A 328 27.99 0.95 40.59
N GLY A 329 28.92 0.05 40.28
CA GLY A 329 28.90 -0.73 39.04
C GLY A 329 29.44 0.07 37.85
N PRO A 330 29.21 -0.41 36.62
CA PRO A 330 29.67 0.24 35.41
C PRO A 330 28.85 1.50 35.11
N LEU A 331 29.50 2.65 34.97
CA LEU A 331 28.85 3.90 34.53
C LEU A 331 28.36 3.79 33.09
N PHE A 332 29.15 3.13 32.23
CA PHE A 332 28.74 2.73 30.89
C PHE A 332 29.21 1.33 30.53
N THR A 333 28.56 0.78 29.50
CA THR A 333 28.98 -0.42 28.80
C THR A 333 29.02 -0.14 27.30
N VAL A 334 30.17 -0.38 26.64
CA VAL A 334 30.29 -0.42 25.18
C VAL A 334 30.19 -1.88 24.73
N PRO A 335 29.06 -2.34 24.16
CA PRO A 335 28.95 -3.67 23.60
C PRO A 335 29.81 -3.80 22.33
N VAL A 336 30.38 -4.99 22.12
CA VAL A 336 31.18 -5.34 20.96
C VAL A 336 30.70 -6.69 20.45
N THR A 337 30.23 -6.72 19.20
CA THR A 337 29.75 -7.95 18.56
C THR A 337 30.60 -8.27 17.34
N VAL A 338 31.11 -9.49 17.28
CA VAL A 338 31.84 -10.02 16.13
C VAL A 338 31.06 -11.20 15.57
N ILE A 339 30.69 -11.12 14.30
CA ILE A 339 30.11 -12.24 13.55
C ILE A 339 31.22 -12.80 12.67
N LYS A 340 31.56 -14.07 12.86
CA LYS A 340 32.53 -14.78 12.01
C LYS A 340 31.79 -15.83 11.17
N PRO A 341 31.55 -15.58 9.88
CA PRO A 341 30.86 -16.54 9.02
C PRO A 341 31.70 -17.80 8.75
N GLU A 342 31.02 -18.91 8.50
CA GLU A 342 31.52 -20.11 7.84
C GLU A 342 31.74 -19.77 6.35
N SER A 343 32.97 -19.93 5.86
CA SER A 343 33.28 -19.86 4.43
C SER A 343 33.14 -21.26 3.84
N LEU A 344 32.20 -21.43 2.90
CA LEU A 344 32.11 -22.67 2.14
C LEU A 344 33.29 -22.77 1.18
N GLU A 345 33.93 -23.94 1.14
CA GLU A 345 35.01 -24.20 0.18
C GLU A 345 34.47 -24.13 -1.26
N LYS A 346 35.39 -23.96 -2.23
CA LYS A 346 35.10 -24.08 -3.67
C LYS A 346 34.89 -25.54 -4.09
N SER A 347 34.06 -26.28 -3.34
CA SER A 347 33.51 -27.55 -3.77
C SER A 347 32.56 -27.32 -4.95
N SER A 348 32.22 -28.38 -5.68
CA SER A 348 31.39 -28.31 -6.88
C SER A 348 29.94 -27.89 -6.65
N GLU A 349 29.52 -27.68 -5.39
CA GLU A 349 28.10 -27.58 -5.02
C GLU A 349 27.71 -26.39 -4.13
N TYR A 350 28.66 -25.69 -3.48
CA TYR A 350 28.40 -24.62 -2.50
C TYR A 350 27.26 -24.94 -1.50
N LYS A 351 27.34 -26.13 -0.90
CA LYS A 351 26.31 -26.71 -0.03
C LYS A 351 26.85 -26.94 1.39
N SER A 352 26.07 -26.57 2.40
CA SER A 352 26.34 -26.90 3.82
C SER A 352 25.24 -27.83 4.33
N VAL A 353 25.62 -28.99 4.85
CA VAL A 353 24.69 -30.03 5.35
C VAL A 353 24.78 -30.10 6.87
N VAL A 354 23.63 -30.16 7.53
CA VAL A 354 23.49 -30.37 8.97
C VAL A 354 22.63 -31.61 9.19
N ASP A 355 23.26 -32.70 9.60
CA ASP A 355 22.56 -33.96 9.84
C ASP A 355 22.15 -34.12 11.31
N LYS A 356 20.93 -34.62 11.53
CA LYS A 356 20.38 -35.09 12.80
C LYS A 356 20.51 -34.10 13.96
N LEU A 357 20.19 -32.84 13.72
CA LEU A 357 20.13 -31.81 14.75
C LEU A 357 18.87 -31.98 15.59
N VAL A 358 19.05 -32.15 16.90
CA VAL A 358 17.97 -32.29 17.88
C VAL A 358 17.63 -30.93 18.47
N PHE A 359 16.34 -30.59 18.45
CA PHE A 359 15.78 -29.37 19.00
C PHE A 359 14.82 -29.65 20.16
N LYS A 360 15.09 -29.00 21.29
CA LYS A 360 14.12 -28.81 22.39
C LYS A 360 13.15 -27.68 22.04
N SER A 361 12.01 -27.65 22.72
CA SER A 361 11.01 -26.56 22.66
C SER A 361 11.67 -25.18 22.81
N GLY A 362 11.40 -24.27 21.86
CA GLY A 362 11.97 -22.92 21.86
C GLY A 362 13.48 -22.81 21.59
N GLN A 363 14.18 -23.91 21.30
CA GLN A 363 15.60 -23.88 20.97
C GLN A 363 15.83 -23.23 19.59
N ILE A 364 16.84 -22.37 19.51
CA ILE A 364 17.28 -21.69 18.28
C ILE A 364 18.67 -22.23 17.90
N CYS A 365 18.85 -22.62 16.64
CA CYS A 365 20.14 -22.87 16.03
C CYS A 365 20.42 -21.77 15.01
N ARG A 366 21.59 -21.12 15.12
CA ARG A 366 22.05 -20.04 14.25
C ARG A 366 23.29 -20.50 13.49
N LYS A 367 23.34 -20.28 12.18
CA LYS A 367 24.55 -20.37 11.37
C LYS A 367 24.76 -19.06 10.62
N PHE A 368 26.03 -18.70 10.42
CA PHE A 368 26.43 -17.54 9.63
C PHE A 368 27.24 -18.04 8.44
N PHE A 369 26.85 -17.67 7.23
CA PHE A 369 27.51 -18.09 5.99
C PHE A 369 28.10 -16.88 5.27
N HIS A 370 29.31 -17.01 4.75
CA HIS A 370 29.84 -16.07 3.78
C HIS A 370 29.30 -16.47 2.42
N VAL A 371 28.25 -15.78 1.94
CA VAL A 371 27.55 -16.15 0.72
C VAL A 371 28.53 -16.04 -0.47
N PRO A 372 28.71 -17.10 -1.29
CA PRO A 372 29.69 -17.09 -2.38
C PRO A 372 29.49 -15.91 -3.35
N GLU A 373 30.58 -15.29 -3.80
CA GLU A 373 30.52 -14.31 -4.90
C GLU A 373 29.89 -14.95 -6.13
N GLY A 374 28.90 -14.29 -6.73
CA GLY A 374 28.12 -14.82 -7.85
C GLY A 374 26.77 -15.43 -7.45
N ALA A 375 26.53 -15.76 -6.18
CA ALA A 375 25.24 -16.29 -5.73
C ALA A 375 24.12 -15.23 -5.80
N THR A 376 22.93 -15.67 -6.21
CA THR A 376 21.73 -14.82 -6.37
C THR A 376 20.48 -15.42 -5.70
N TRP A 377 20.43 -16.73 -5.43
CA TRP A 377 19.46 -17.34 -4.52
C TRP A 377 20.08 -18.48 -3.70
N ALA A 378 19.45 -18.81 -2.58
CA ALA A 378 19.74 -20.03 -1.83
C ALA A 378 18.52 -20.95 -1.83
N VAL A 379 18.76 -22.25 -1.74
CA VAL A 379 17.75 -23.29 -1.52
C VAL A 379 18.01 -23.92 -0.16
N ILE A 380 16.97 -24.06 0.66
CA ILE A 380 16.99 -24.85 1.89
C ILE A 380 16.12 -26.07 1.66
N SER A 381 16.69 -27.26 1.88
CA SER A 381 15.97 -28.53 1.88
C SER A 381 16.07 -29.14 3.28
N PHE A 382 14.94 -29.56 3.86
CA PHE A 382 14.91 -30.12 5.22
C PHE A 382 13.90 -31.26 5.37
N VAL A 383 14.17 -32.17 6.30
CA VAL A 383 13.38 -33.37 6.56
C VAL A 383 13.37 -33.69 8.06
N GLN A 384 12.24 -34.17 8.57
CA GLN A 384 12.14 -34.69 9.94
C GLN A 384 12.73 -36.10 10.02
N ILE A 385 13.62 -36.33 10.99
CA ILE A 385 14.07 -37.69 11.33
C ILE A 385 13.17 -38.23 12.42
N THR A 386 12.32 -39.21 12.06
CA THR A 386 11.62 -40.03 13.04
C THR A 386 12.59 -41.07 13.63
N LYS A 387 12.62 -41.19 14.96
CA LYS A 387 13.42 -42.21 15.65
C LYS A 387 12.80 -43.60 15.43
N ASN A 388 13.18 -44.31 14.37
CA ASN A 388 12.82 -45.72 14.26
C ASN A 388 13.84 -46.55 13.46
N THR A 389 14.94 -46.94 14.13
CA THR A 389 15.70 -48.17 13.82
C THR A 389 16.61 -48.52 15.01
N PHE A 390 16.48 -49.76 15.52
CA PHE A 390 17.30 -50.37 16.56
C PHE A 390 17.40 -49.65 17.93
N TRP A 391 16.49 -49.97 18.86
CA TRP A 391 16.66 -51.07 19.83
C TRP A 391 15.32 -51.40 20.50
N LEU A 392 15.18 -52.62 21.01
CA LEU A 392 13.93 -53.18 21.52
C LEU A 392 13.85 -53.05 23.05
N GLU A 393 13.14 -52.05 23.58
CA GLU A 393 12.82 -52.01 25.02
C GLU A 393 11.48 -51.29 25.36
N ILE A 394 10.43 -52.12 25.45
CA ILE A 394 9.30 -52.14 26.38
C ILE A 394 8.88 -50.83 27.12
N ASN A 395 7.64 -50.39 26.84
CA ASN A 395 6.70 -49.62 27.68
C ASN A 395 7.14 -48.28 28.34
N VAL A 396 6.88 -47.17 27.63
CA VAL A 396 5.98 -46.10 28.13
C VAL A 396 5.10 -45.64 26.95
N ARG A 397 3.82 -45.33 27.21
CA ARG A 397 2.86 -44.86 26.18
C ARG A 397 3.25 -43.46 25.67
N ASN A 398 3.87 -43.36 24.50
CA ASN A 398 4.15 -42.08 23.83
C ASN A 398 3.08 -41.73 22.79
N LEU A 399 2.26 -40.72 23.09
CA LEU A 399 1.30 -40.09 22.18
C LEU A 399 2.00 -39.08 21.25
N SER A 400 2.85 -39.54 20.32
CA SER A 400 3.63 -38.62 19.48
C SER A 400 4.07 -39.15 18.10
N ALA A 401 3.42 -40.19 17.56
CA ALA A 401 3.65 -40.61 16.16
C ALA A 401 3.02 -39.66 15.11
N ASP A 402 2.11 -38.77 15.54
CA ASP A 402 1.25 -37.94 14.67
C ASP A 402 1.47 -36.42 14.87
N GLN A 403 2.45 -36.02 15.68
CA GLN A 403 2.79 -34.60 15.87
C GLN A 403 3.80 -34.14 14.82
N SER A 404 3.36 -33.26 13.92
CA SER A 404 4.20 -32.59 12.95
C SER A 404 4.87 -31.35 13.60
N PRO A 405 6.19 -31.37 13.86
CA PRO A 405 6.85 -30.30 14.61
C PRO A 405 6.86 -28.98 13.83
N ARG A 406 6.48 -27.90 14.51
CA ARG A 406 6.54 -26.53 14.00
C ARG A 406 7.91 -25.89 14.25
N PHE A 407 8.40 -25.18 13.24
CA PHE A 407 9.64 -24.40 13.27
C PHE A 407 9.44 -23.03 12.60
N VAL A 408 10.33 -22.09 12.93
CA VAL A 408 10.55 -20.87 12.18
C VAL A 408 11.90 -20.98 11.47
N LEU A 409 11.88 -20.85 10.16
CA LEU A 409 13.07 -20.61 9.33
C LEU A 409 13.17 -19.10 9.14
N HIS A 410 14.30 -18.50 9.52
CA HIS A 410 14.54 -17.08 9.35
C HIS A 410 15.95 -16.89 8.77
N ALA A 411 16.08 -16.22 7.63
CA ALA A 411 17.36 -15.81 7.08
C ALA A 411 17.42 -14.28 6.88
N VAL A 412 18.53 -13.64 7.22
CA VAL A 412 18.72 -12.18 7.11
C VAL A 412 20.09 -11.85 6.53
N GLN A 413 20.13 -10.89 5.61
CA GLN A 413 21.36 -10.21 5.21
C GLN A 413 21.28 -8.72 5.54
N ILE A 414 22.14 -8.26 6.45
CA ILE A 414 22.24 -6.83 6.76
C ILE A 414 23.03 -6.12 5.66
N ARG A 415 22.51 -4.99 5.18
CA ARG A 415 23.16 -4.10 4.21
C ARG A 415 23.19 -2.68 4.77
N GLU A 416 24.24 -1.96 4.41
CA GLU A 416 24.42 -0.57 4.83
C GLU A 416 23.23 0.31 4.36
N GLN A 417 22.71 1.12 5.28
CA GLN A 417 21.56 2.03 5.08
C GLN A 417 20.29 1.36 4.54
N ARG A 418 20.05 0.07 4.84
CA ARG A 418 18.83 -0.67 4.46
C ARG A 418 18.26 -1.44 5.63
N ALA A 419 16.93 -1.47 5.74
CA ALA A 419 16.23 -2.21 6.78
C ALA A 419 16.41 -3.72 6.57
N PHE A 420 16.48 -4.49 7.66
CA PHE A 420 16.63 -5.95 7.60
C PHE A 420 15.51 -6.61 6.76
N ARG A 421 14.28 -6.08 6.85
CA ARG A 421 13.08 -6.56 6.12
C ARG A 421 13.23 -6.55 4.59
N GLU A 422 14.11 -5.74 4.01
CA GLU A 422 14.34 -5.75 2.56
C GLU A 422 15.03 -7.04 2.07
N HIS A 423 15.79 -7.69 2.96
CA HIS A 423 16.63 -8.86 2.66
C HIS A 423 16.37 -9.97 3.70
N GLU A 424 15.11 -10.10 4.10
CA GLU A 424 14.58 -11.09 5.04
C GLU A 424 13.89 -12.24 4.31
N PHE A 425 14.17 -13.47 4.72
CA PHE A 425 13.36 -14.64 4.43
C PHE A 425 12.78 -15.18 5.74
N TYR A 426 11.48 -15.01 5.94
CA TYR A 426 10.77 -15.50 7.13
C TYR A 426 9.74 -16.55 6.75
N LYS A 427 9.84 -17.75 7.33
CA LYS A 427 8.88 -18.83 7.07
C LYS A 427 8.56 -19.65 8.32
N PHE A 428 7.31 -19.60 8.75
CA PHE A 428 6.76 -20.60 9.65
C PHE A 428 6.49 -21.89 8.89
N VAL A 429 6.97 -23.03 9.40
CA VAL A 429 6.91 -24.34 8.75
C VAL A 429 6.41 -25.39 9.73
N THR A 430 5.55 -26.28 9.26
CA THR A 430 5.13 -27.49 9.98
C THR A 430 5.72 -28.67 9.23
N VAL A 431 6.65 -29.41 9.83
CA VAL A 431 7.36 -30.49 9.14
C VAL A 431 6.56 -31.79 9.26
N PRO A 432 6.15 -32.43 8.16
CA PRO A 432 5.57 -33.77 8.21
C PRO A 432 6.67 -34.84 8.32
N ALA A 433 6.33 -36.00 8.90
CA ALA A 433 7.26 -37.05 9.27
C ALA A 433 7.96 -37.80 8.10
N SER A 434 7.61 -37.51 6.84
CA SER A 434 8.00 -38.33 5.68
C SER A 434 8.27 -37.60 4.37
N SER A 435 8.18 -36.26 4.30
CA SER A 435 8.50 -35.51 3.07
C SER A 435 9.58 -34.45 3.29
N THR A 436 10.59 -34.44 2.42
CA THR A 436 11.51 -33.32 2.30
C THR A 436 10.76 -32.07 1.84
N MET A 437 10.99 -30.97 2.53
CA MET A 437 10.41 -29.66 2.24
C MET A 437 11.51 -28.76 1.69
N GLU A 438 11.23 -28.04 0.60
CA GLU A 438 12.20 -27.16 -0.05
C GLU A 438 11.67 -25.72 -0.18
N TYR A 439 12.50 -24.74 0.16
CA TYR A 439 12.23 -23.32 -0.06
C TYR A 439 13.43 -22.64 -0.71
N ALA A 440 13.15 -21.71 -1.62
CA ALA A 440 14.16 -20.85 -2.23
C ALA A 440 13.90 -19.37 -1.89
N PHE A 441 14.97 -18.62 -1.68
CA PHE A 441 14.91 -17.18 -1.34
C PHE A 441 16.12 -16.43 -1.91
N PRO A 442 15.97 -15.14 -2.25
CA PRO A 442 17.06 -14.35 -2.84
C PRO A 442 18.21 -14.17 -1.86
N VAL A 443 19.44 -14.14 -2.38
CA VAL A 443 20.65 -13.80 -1.60
C VAL A 443 21.60 -12.91 -2.40
N HIS A 444 22.51 -12.26 -1.69
CA HIS A 444 23.56 -11.41 -2.22
C HIS A 444 24.93 -12.03 -1.89
N GLY A 445 25.64 -12.50 -2.92
CA GLY A 445 27.04 -12.93 -2.81
C GLY A 445 27.97 -11.84 -2.26
N GLY A 446 28.98 -12.27 -1.51
CA GLY A 446 29.95 -11.42 -0.80
C GLY A 446 29.46 -10.86 0.54
N ILE A 447 28.18 -11.02 0.88
CA ILE A 447 27.57 -10.51 2.12
C ILE A 447 27.32 -11.68 3.08
N CYS A 448 27.45 -11.47 4.39
CA CYS A 448 27.11 -12.47 5.39
C CYS A 448 25.60 -12.74 5.38
N LEU A 449 25.22 -14.03 5.45
CA LEU A 449 23.85 -14.48 5.70
C LEU A 449 23.79 -15.10 7.09
N GLU A 450 22.95 -14.55 7.98
CA GLU A 450 22.48 -15.32 9.13
C GLU A 450 21.36 -16.23 8.66
N PHE A 451 21.40 -17.50 9.03
CA PHE A 451 20.30 -18.44 8.91
C PHE A 451 19.99 -19.08 10.25
N CYS A 452 18.75 -18.94 10.69
CA CYS A 452 18.21 -19.44 11.93
C CYS A 452 17.14 -20.50 11.65
N VAL A 453 17.23 -21.59 12.40
CA VAL A 453 16.15 -22.56 12.57
C VAL A 453 15.76 -22.55 14.04
N ALA A 454 14.51 -22.20 14.33
CA ALA A 454 13.99 -22.15 15.70
C ALA A 454 12.81 -23.11 15.86
N ARG A 455 12.86 -23.99 16.85
CA ARG A 455 11.71 -24.82 17.25
C ARG A 455 10.64 -23.91 17.83
N TRP A 456 9.36 -24.12 17.49
CA TRP A 456 8.29 -23.34 18.13
C TRP A 456 8.33 -23.49 19.66
N TRP A 457 8.16 -22.39 20.39
CA TRP A 457 8.36 -22.36 21.84
C TRP A 457 7.33 -23.20 22.61
N ALA A 458 6.10 -23.27 22.11
CA ALA A 458 4.98 -23.99 22.74
C ALA A 458 4.83 -25.45 22.24
N ASP A 459 5.67 -25.90 21.31
CA ASP A 459 5.63 -27.29 20.85
C ASP A 459 6.40 -28.19 21.83
N LEU A 460 5.71 -29.18 22.39
CA LEU A 460 6.30 -30.17 23.30
C LEU A 460 7.20 -31.18 22.56
N GLY A 461 8.11 -31.79 23.32
CA GLY A 461 8.97 -32.88 22.87
C GLY A 461 10.13 -32.49 21.95
N ASP A 462 11.18 -33.31 22.00
CA ASP A 462 12.36 -33.18 21.14
C ASP A 462 12.00 -33.50 19.67
N ALA A 463 12.38 -32.61 18.76
CA ALA A 463 12.29 -32.85 17.31
C ALA A 463 13.68 -32.97 16.70
N SER A 464 13.92 -34.03 15.92
CA SER A 464 15.14 -34.20 15.15
C SER A 464 14.90 -33.83 13.68
N ILE A 465 15.75 -32.97 13.13
CA ILE A 465 15.73 -32.63 11.70
C ILE A 465 17.12 -32.76 11.08
N SER A 466 17.16 -33.07 9.79
CA SER A 466 18.32 -32.79 8.94
C SER A 466 17.94 -31.70 7.95
N TYR A 467 18.86 -30.77 7.70
CA TYR A 467 18.68 -29.75 6.68
C TYR A 467 19.98 -29.47 5.96
N ASP A 468 19.85 -28.99 4.74
CA ASP A 468 20.97 -28.41 4.01
C ASP A 468 20.58 -27.06 3.40
N ILE A 469 21.60 -26.24 3.15
CA ILE A 469 21.49 -24.99 2.42
C ILE A 469 22.48 -25.01 1.26
N GLN A 470 21.99 -24.75 0.06
CA GLN A 470 22.77 -24.70 -1.16
C GLN A 470 22.68 -23.33 -1.83
N PHE A 471 23.82 -22.78 -2.22
CA PHE A 471 23.91 -21.48 -2.88
C PHE A 471 24.02 -21.63 -4.40
N HIS A 472 23.12 -20.95 -5.09
CA HIS A 472 23.02 -20.93 -6.55
C HIS A 472 23.12 -19.50 -7.06
N GLY A 473 23.42 -19.32 -8.35
CA GLY A 473 23.46 -17.96 -8.89
C GLY A 473 23.57 -17.89 -10.40
N VAL A 474 22.70 -17.06 -10.99
CA VAL A 474 22.78 -16.63 -12.39
C VAL A 474 22.75 -15.11 -12.38
N MET A 475 23.93 -14.50 -12.46
CA MET A 475 24.11 -13.07 -12.34
C MET A 475 24.03 -12.38 -13.72
N PRO A 476 23.08 -11.46 -13.93
CA PRO A 476 23.13 -10.55 -15.07
C PRO A 476 24.24 -9.50 -14.88
N SER A 477 24.73 -8.92 -15.98
CA SER A 477 25.66 -7.79 -15.96
C SER A 477 25.13 -6.61 -15.15
N ASP A 478 23.82 -6.39 -15.23
CA ASP A 478 23.12 -5.27 -14.62
C ASP A 478 21.97 -5.77 -13.74
N ARG A 479 21.95 -5.38 -12.46
CA ARG A 479 20.90 -5.77 -11.51
C ARG A 479 19.62 -4.93 -11.64
N PHE A 480 19.72 -3.71 -12.15
CA PHE A 480 18.60 -2.80 -12.39
C PHE A 480 18.41 -2.64 -13.90
N ILE A 481 17.51 -3.42 -14.47
CA ILE A 481 17.40 -3.55 -15.92
C ILE A 481 16.38 -2.53 -16.42
N THR A 482 16.86 -1.55 -17.18
CA THR A 482 16.04 -0.52 -17.81
C THR A 482 16.17 -0.61 -19.31
N MET A 483 15.06 -0.86 -19.98
CA MET A 483 14.97 -0.98 -21.43
C MET A 483 14.06 0.12 -21.97
N VAL A 484 14.45 0.75 -23.07
CA VAL A 484 13.74 1.88 -23.67
C VAL A 484 12.83 1.39 -24.81
N SER A 485 11.65 1.98 -24.97
CA SER A 485 10.68 1.57 -25.99
C SER A 485 11.02 1.99 -27.43
N HIS A 486 12.12 2.72 -27.63
CA HIS A 486 12.39 3.40 -28.89
C HIS A 486 13.24 2.53 -29.82
N ALA A 487 12.76 2.30 -31.05
CA ALA A 487 13.40 1.40 -32.00
C ALA A 487 14.86 1.77 -32.38
N ALA A 488 15.29 3.03 -32.18
CA ALA A 488 16.67 3.43 -32.41
C ALA A 488 17.66 2.99 -31.31
N ASP A 489 17.16 2.56 -30.14
CA ASP A 489 17.99 1.94 -29.09
C ASP A 489 18.24 0.44 -29.38
N GLY A 490 17.57 -0.09 -30.42
CA GLY A 490 17.83 -1.42 -30.98
C GLY A 490 17.33 -2.58 -30.11
N ILE A 491 18.03 -3.71 -30.22
CA ILE A 491 17.78 -4.92 -29.43
C ILE A 491 18.62 -4.82 -28.16
N HIS A 492 17.97 -4.81 -27.01
CA HIS A 492 18.67 -4.76 -25.72
C HIS A 492 19.38 -6.10 -25.47
N SER A 493 20.66 -6.04 -25.13
CA SER A 493 21.46 -7.21 -24.77
C SER A 493 21.87 -7.15 -23.31
N LEU A 494 21.82 -8.31 -22.64
CA LEU A 494 22.24 -8.48 -21.25
C LEU A 494 23.16 -9.70 -21.19
N VAL A 495 24.19 -9.65 -20.37
CA VAL A 495 25.18 -10.74 -20.28
C VAL A 495 24.98 -11.51 -19.00
N LEU A 496 24.84 -12.84 -19.08
CA LEU A 496 24.67 -13.72 -17.93
C LEU A 496 25.97 -14.47 -17.60
N LYS A 497 26.24 -14.62 -16.31
CA LYS A 497 27.30 -15.46 -15.73
C LYS A 497 26.69 -16.36 -14.67
N SER A 498 27.14 -17.61 -14.56
CA SER A 498 26.63 -18.56 -13.57
C SER A 498 27.69 -18.93 -12.53
N LEU A 499 27.26 -19.11 -11.28
CA LEU A 499 28.08 -19.60 -10.17
C LEU A 499 28.32 -21.11 -10.28
N LEU A 500 27.24 -21.85 -10.54
CA LEU A 500 27.19 -23.30 -10.73
C LEU A 500 26.74 -23.64 -12.16
N ARG A 501 26.56 -24.92 -12.46
CA ARG A 501 25.95 -25.36 -13.72
C ARG A 501 24.43 -25.23 -13.61
N GLU A 502 23.86 -24.19 -14.19
CA GLU A 502 22.44 -23.82 -14.00
C GLU A 502 21.61 -23.92 -15.28
N GLU A 503 20.36 -24.39 -15.15
CA GLU A 503 19.38 -24.35 -16.23
C GLU A 503 18.59 -23.03 -16.22
N ILE A 504 18.71 -22.27 -17.30
CA ILE A 504 18.06 -20.96 -17.43
C ILE A 504 16.86 -20.99 -18.40
N TYR A 505 15.80 -20.30 -17.99
CA TYR A 505 14.64 -19.99 -18.82
C TYR A 505 14.25 -18.51 -18.61
N PRO A 506 15.02 -17.56 -19.19
CA PRO A 506 14.80 -16.13 -18.99
C PRO A 506 13.39 -15.70 -19.42
N SER A 507 12.70 -14.98 -18.53
CA SER A 507 11.36 -14.47 -18.82
C SER A 507 11.11 -13.14 -18.12
N VAL A 508 10.71 -12.13 -18.91
CA VAL A 508 10.31 -10.80 -18.41
C VAL A 508 8.80 -10.73 -18.34
N SER A 509 8.25 -10.24 -17.23
CA SER A 509 6.81 -10.03 -17.06
C SER A 509 6.52 -8.64 -16.46
N LEU A 510 6.01 -7.73 -17.28
CA LEU A 510 5.57 -6.39 -16.92
C LEU A 510 4.13 -6.46 -16.37
N LYS A 511 3.96 -6.06 -15.11
CA LYS A 511 2.69 -6.21 -14.36
C LYS A 511 1.97 -4.89 -14.09
N HIS A 512 2.68 -3.76 -14.12
CA HIS A 512 2.12 -2.45 -13.79
C HIS A 512 2.57 -1.37 -14.79
N LYS A 513 1.75 -0.35 -14.99
CA LYS A 513 2.11 0.93 -15.59
C LYS A 513 2.34 1.93 -14.46
N VAL A 514 3.49 2.61 -14.43
CA VAL A 514 3.75 3.71 -13.51
C VAL A 514 3.59 5.03 -14.26
N GLN A 515 2.79 5.92 -13.68
CA GLN A 515 2.55 7.27 -14.14
C GLN A 515 3.08 8.25 -13.09
N PRO A 516 4.18 8.96 -13.37
CA PRO A 516 4.59 10.09 -12.55
C PRO A 516 3.55 11.21 -12.67
N VAL A 517 3.08 11.74 -11.53
CA VAL A 517 2.12 12.85 -11.45
C VAL A 517 2.76 13.99 -10.68
N ARG A 518 2.87 15.16 -11.31
CA ARG A 518 3.37 16.39 -10.67
C ARG A 518 2.21 17.17 -10.02
N PRO A 519 2.47 17.93 -8.95
CA PRO A 519 1.44 18.77 -8.37
C PRO A 519 1.11 19.92 -9.32
N HIS A 520 -0.17 20.30 -9.40
CA HIS A 520 -0.60 21.49 -10.14
C HIS A 520 -0.77 22.72 -9.23
N GLU A 521 -0.90 22.49 -7.93
CA GLU A 521 -1.09 23.50 -6.90
C GLU A 521 -0.36 23.06 -5.63
N HIS A 522 0.22 24.01 -4.89
CA HIS A 522 0.81 23.79 -3.59
C HIS A 522 0.54 24.99 -2.67
N ILE A 523 0.22 24.73 -1.42
CA ILE A 523 -0.02 25.75 -0.38
C ILE A 523 0.86 25.43 0.82
N VAL A 524 1.64 26.40 1.31
CA VAL A 524 2.41 26.29 2.55
C VAL A 524 1.85 27.28 3.58
N ARG A 525 1.45 26.80 4.75
CA ARG A 525 0.87 27.64 5.83
C ARG A 525 1.24 27.09 7.22
N PRO A 526 1.28 27.94 8.27
CA PRO A 526 1.39 27.45 9.64
C PRO A 526 0.16 26.64 10.02
N LEU A 527 0.34 25.61 10.85
CA LEU A 527 -0.75 24.89 11.50
C LEU A 527 -1.28 25.68 12.73
N THR A 528 -2.30 25.13 13.38
CA THR A 528 -2.94 25.74 14.56
C THR A 528 -2.07 25.65 15.82
N SER A 529 -2.48 26.33 16.90
CA SER A 529 -1.82 26.26 18.22
C SER A 529 -1.71 24.85 18.83
N ARG A 530 -2.49 23.88 18.34
CA ARG A 530 -2.33 22.44 18.66
C ARG A 530 -1.00 21.88 18.15
N ASP A 531 -0.51 22.39 17.03
CA ASP A 531 0.62 21.86 16.27
C ASP A 531 1.90 22.68 16.53
N MET A 532 2.26 22.74 17.83
CA MET A 532 3.48 23.37 18.33
C MET A 532 4.45 22.27 18.78
N LEU A 533 5.55 22.08 18.05
CA LEU A 533 6.56 21.06 18.32
C LEU A 533 7.14 21.26 19.74
N MET A 534 6.88 20.31 20.64
CA MET A 534 7.25 20.38 22.06
C MET A 534 6.75 21.64 22.78
N GLY A 535 5.69 22.28 22.27
CA GLY A 535 5.17 23.56 22.78
C GLY A 535 5.97 24.81 22.39
N GLU A 536 7.17 24.67 21.79
CA GLU A 536 8.09 25.78 21.51
C GLU A 536 7.97 26.33 20.08
N LYS A 537 7.91 25.46 19.07
CA LYS A 537 8.07 25.86 17.66
C LYS A 537 6.80 25.59 16.84
N PRO A 538 6.28 26.56 16.05
CA PRO A 538 5.14 26.31 15.19
C PRO A 538 5.50 25.32 14.06
N VAL A 539 4.65 24.32 13.84
CA VAL A 539 4.77 23.42 12.70
C VAL A 539 4.05 24.01 11.50
N TYR A 540 4.67 23.95 10.33
CA TYR A 540 4.06 24.32 9.05
C TYR A 540 3.57 23.07 8.33
N GLU A 541 2.50 23.20 7.55
CA GLU A 541 2.10 22.21 6.55
C GLU A 541 2.34 22.73 5.13
N MET A 542 2.69 21.81 4.25
CA MET A 542 2.57 21.97 2.81
C MET A 542 1.56 20.96 2.29
N ILE A 543 0.53 21.45 1.60
CA ILE A 543 -0.43 20.62 0.87
C ILE A 543 -0.14 20.74 -0.62
N ASN A 544 0.34 19.66 -1.23
CA ASN A 544 0.46 19.51 -2.68
C ASN A 544 -0.81 18.85 -3.25
N VAL A 545 -1.34 19.37 -4.37
CA VAL A 545 -2.55 18.84 -5.02
C VAL A 545 -2.22 18.32 -6.42
N TYR A 546 -2.67 17.10 -6.72
CA TYR A 546 -2.36 16.34 -7.93
C TYR A 546 -3.65 15.85 -8.58
N ASN A 547 -3.74 15.91 -9.92
CA ASN A 547 -4.88 15.39 -10.68
C ASN A 547 -4.52 14.06 -11.35
N LEU A 548 -5.40 13.06 -11.20
CA LEU A 548 -5.26 11.72 -11.77
C LEU A 548 -6.49 11.41 -12.64
N HIS A 549 -6.26 11.20 -13.94
CA HIS A 549 -7.31 10.88 -14.91
C HIS A 549 -7.22 9.40 -15.34
N LEU A 550 -8.25 8.60 -15.07
CA LEU A 550 -8.31 7.18 -15.42
C LEU A 550 -9.23 6.94 -16.63
N VAL A 551 -8.61 6.68 -17.78
CA VAL A 551 -9.28 6.61 -19.09
C VAL A 551 -9.85 5.22 -19.40
N ARG A 552 -11.07 5.17 -19.97
CA ARG A 552 -11.76 3.95 -20.42
C ARG A 552 -10.93 3.18 -21.46
N ARG A 553 -10.84 1.84 -21.32
CA ARG A 553 -10.21 0.96 -22.31
C ARG A 553 -11.17 0.67 -23.47
N VAL A 554 -10.95 1.27 -24.64
CA VAL A 554 -11.65 0.88 -25.88
C VAL A 554 -10.97 -0.38 -26.45
N THR A 555 -11.40 -1.55 -25.97
CA THR A 555 -11.07 -2.81 -26.64
C THR A 555 -11.88 -2.91 -27.94
N SER A 556 -11.21 -2.66 -29.05
CA SER A 556 -11.72 -2.90 -30.40
C SER A 556 -11.87 -4.40 -30.66
N ARG A 557 -12.95 -5.00 -30.13
CA ARG A 557 -13.55 -6.21 -30.68
C ARG A 557 -14.87 -5.82 -31.32
N GLN A 558 -14.82 -5.77 -32.64
CA GLN A 558 -15.97 -5.56 -33.52
C GLN A 558 -16.99 -6.67 -33.23
N CYS A 559 -18.16 -6.30 -32.71
CA CYS A 559 -19.14 -7.28 -32.23
C CYS A 559 -19.88 -7.89 -33.42
N SER A 560 -19.34 -8.95 -33.99
CA SER A 560 -20.06 -9.78 -34.97
C SER A 560 -21.22 -10.50 -34.28
N LEU A 561 -22.45 -10.27 -34.76
CA LEU A 561 -23.64 -10.98 -34.28
C LEU A 561 -23.45 -12.49 -34.34
N THR A 562 -23.75 -13.22 -33.26
CA THR A 562 -24.66 -14.39 -33.35
C THR A 562 -25.11 -14.94 -31.98
N LYS A 563 -26.35 -15.44 -32.00
CA LYS A 563 -26.96 -16.45 -31.12
C LYS A 563 -27.33 -16.08 -29.67
N TYR A 564 -28.65 -16.00 -29.48
CA TYR A 564 -29.38 -16.52 -28.33
C TYR A 564 -28.70 -17.73 -27.68
N CYS A 565 -28.58 -17.72 -26.34
CA CYS A 565 -28.82 -18.92 -25.55
C CYS A 565 -29.20 -18.56 -24.11
N SER A 566 -30.15 -19.32 -23.56
CA SER A 566 -30.70 -19.14 -22.22
C SER A 566 -29.77 -19.69 -21.13
N SER A 567 -30.04 -19.34 -19.86
CA SER A 567 -29.46 -19.95 -18.65
C SER A 567 -27.94 -19.85 -18.44
N LYS A 568 -27.47 -18.66 -18.06
CA LYS A 568 -26.61 -18.49 -16.87
C LYS A 568 -26.69 -17.04 -16.40
N ARG A 569 -26.92 -16.80 -15.11
CA ARG A 569 -26.96 -15.45 -14.52
C ARG A 569 -25.53 -14.99 -14.26
N ASP A 570 -24.80 -14.63 -15.31
CA ASP A 570 -23.49 -13.98 -15.16
C ASP A 570 -23.70 -12.53 -14.68
N LEU A 571 -23.66 -12.35 -13.35
CA LEU A 571 -23.74 -11.07 -12.66
C LEU A 571 -22.40 -10.29 -12.74
N SER A 572 -21.74 -10.30 -13.90
CA SER A 572 -20.37 -9.80 -14.13
C SER A 572 -20.30 -8.56 -15.02
N LEU A 573 -21.43 -7.87 -15.21
CA LEU A 573 -21.55 -6.55 -15.84
C LEU A 573 -21.12 -5.43 -14.89
N PHE A 574 -19.85 -5.41 -14.51
CA PHE A 574 -19.20 -4.30 -13.80
C PHE A 574 -18.19 -3.60 -14.70
N SER A 575 -18.12 -2.26 -14.65
CA SER A 575 -17.04 -1.52 -15.28
C SER A 575 -15.66 -2.00 -14.78
N LYS A 576 -14.68 -2.12 -15.69
CA LYS A 576 -13.35 -2.68 -15.35
C LYS A 576 -12.55 -1.68 -14.51
N SER A 577 -12.62 -1.84 -13.19
CA SER A 577 -11.75 -1.17 -12.22
C SER A 577 -10.29 -1.59 -12.41
N SER A 578 -9.38 -0.70 -12.01
CA SER A 578 -7.94 -0.98 -11.96
C SER A 578 -7.46 -0.89 -10.52
N ASP A 579 -6.59 -1.81 -10.11
CA ASP A 579 -5.88 -1.70 -8.83
C ASP A 579 -4.82 -0.59 -8.97
N VAL A 580 -4.87 0.43 -8.12
CA VAL A 580 -4.00 1.62 -8.14
C VAL A 580 -3.32 1.77 -6.79
N ILE A 581 -1.98 1.88 -6.82
CA ILE A 581 -1.14 2.20 -5.66
C ILE A 581 -0.52 3.57 -5.90
N VAL A 582 -0.63 4.46 -4.91
CA VAL A 582 0.05 5.76 -4.91
C VAL A 582 1.25 5.66 -3.97
N SER A 583 2.42 6.11 -4.42
CA SER A 583 3.59 6.30 -3.56
C SER A 583 4.22 7.67 -3.78
N PHE A 584 4.95 8.14 -2.76
CA PHE A 584 5.75 9.35 -2.78
C PHE A 584 7.24 8.97 -2.74
N PRO A 585 7.92 8.78 -3.89
CA PRO A 585 9.19 8.04 -3.95
C PRO A 585 10.37 8.63 -3.17
N ILE A 586 10.26 9.86 -2.68
CA ILE A 586 11.32 10.52 -1.90
C ILE A 586 11.29 10.05 -0.43
N MET A 587 10.12 9.69 0.09
CA MET A 587 9.90 9.49 1.52
C MET A 587 9.05 8.26 1.85
N SER A 588 8.35 7.64 0.90
CA SER A 588 7.47 6.49 1.15
C SER A 588 8.15 5.26 1.75
N ASP A 589 9.47 5.15 1.72
CA ASP A 589 10.21 4.04 2.34
C ASP A 589 10.72 4.39 3.76
N LEU A 590 10.39 5.59 4.29
CA LEU A 590 10.90 6.15 5.55
C LEU A 590 9.75 6.56 6.48
N LEU A 591 9.80 6.16 7.75
CA LEU A 591 8.80 6.53 8.77
C LEU A 591 9.46 7.19 9.98
N TYR A 592 10.32 6.45 10.69
CA TYR A 592 10.99 6.92 11.90
C TYR A 592 12.25 7.72 11.58
N GLU A 593 12.99 7.23 10.59
CA GLU A 593 14.21 7.81 10.02
C GLU A 593 13.93 9.00 9.07
N ASN A 594 12.68 9.47 9.02
CA ASN A 594 12.24 10.52 8.13
C ASN A 594 12.59 11.91 8.72
N GLU A 595 13.23 12.76 7.92
CA GLU A 595 13.60 14.14 8.31
C GLU A 595 12.38 15.07 8.45
N TYR A 596 11.24 14.72 7.84
CA TYR A 596 9.99 15.49 7.95
C TYR A 596 9.06 14.88 8.98
N ASN A 597 8.19 15.71 9.55
CA ASN A 597 7.30 15.34 10.64
C ASN A 597 6.15 14.41 10.16
N SER A 598 5.79 14.45 8.87
CA SER A 598 4.74 13.58 8.29
C SER A 598 4.72 13.55 6.76
N GLN A 599 4.01 12.57 6.17
CA GLN A 599 3.78 12.44 4.72
C GLN A 599 2.45 11.72 4.37
N LEU A 600 1.33 12.25 4.85
CA LEU A 600 0.01 11.65 4.60
C LEU A 600 -0.57 12.09 3.26
N TRP A 601 -0.94 11.16 2.38
CA TRP A 601 -1.74 11.43 1.19
C TRP A 601 -3.18 10.91 1.30
N LEU A 602 -4.10 11.67 0.73
CA LEU A 602 -5.54 11.38 0.64
C LEU A 602 -5.98 11.46 -0.82
N LEU A 603 -6.63 10.41 -1.32
CA LEU A 603 -7.18 10.31 -2.67
C LEU A 603 -8.70 10.53 -2.62
N PHE A 604 -9.19 11.43 -3.47
CA PHE A 604 -10.60 11.80 -3.56
C PHE A 604 -11.17 11.56 -4.97
N ASP A 605 -12.47 11.28 -5.06
CA ASP A 605 -13.21 11.30 -6.31
C ASP A 605 -13.60 12.74 -6.73
N SER A 606 -14.28 12.87 -7.87
CA SER A 606 -14.79 14.14 -8.38
C SER A 606 -15.90 14.79 -7.52
N ASN A 607 -16.45 14.06 -6.55
CA ASN A 607 -17.43 14.55 -5.57
C ASN A 607 -16.80 14.92 -4.22
N LYS A 608 -15.46 14.91 -4.12
CA LYS A 608 -14.67 15.11 -2.88
C LYS A 608 -14.79 13.97 -1.85
N ALA A 609 -15.41 12.84 -2.19
CA ALA A 609 -15.49 11.68 -1.30
C ALA A 609 -14.11 11.00 -1.20
N LEU A 610 -13.72 10.60 0.02
CA LEU A 610 -12.44 9.94 0.28
C LEU A 610 -12.47 8.50 -0.28
N MET A 611 -11.55 8.20 -1.20
CA MET A 611 -11.43 6.89 -1.87
C MET A 611 -10.30 6.04 -1.28
N ALA A 612 -9.17 6.66 -0.92
CA ALA A 612 -8.04 5.99 -0.29
C ALA A 612 -7.17 6.96 0.51
N ALA A 613 -6.30 6.41 1.36
CA ALA A 613 -5.26 7.14 2.08
C ALA A 613 -3.99 6.30 2.14
N GLY A 614 -2.84 6.94 2.35
CA GLY A 614 -1.56 6.26 2.56
C GLY A 614 -0.47 7.18 3.12
N ASP A 615 0.55 6.57 3.71
CA ASP A 615 1.73 7.20 4.30
C ASP A 615 2.97 6.36 3.85
N ALA A 616 3.89 6.03 4.77
CA ALA A 616 5.02 5.13 4.55
C ALA A 616 4.62 3.68 4.18
N TYR A 617 5.57 2.97 3.59
CA TYR A 617 5.52 1.55 3.21
C TYR A 617 4.33 1.12 2.30
N PRO A 618 4.07 1.82 1.17
CA PRO A 618 2.96 1.52 0.26
C PRO A 618 3.06 0.16 -0.47
N HIS A 619 4.08 -0.63 -0.17
CA HIS A 619 4.30 -1.97 -0.71
C HIS A 619 4.16 -3.07 0.37
N HIS A 620 4.40 -2.77 1.64
CA HIS A 620 4.38 -3.77 2.73
C HIS A 620 2.97 -4.26 3.06
N VAL A 621 1.95 -3.37 2.99
CA VAL A 621 0.54 -3.72 3.28
C VAL A 621 -0.08 -4.68 2.23
N SER A 622 0.68 -5.07 1.20
CA SER A 622 0.30 -6.14 0.27
C SER A 622 0.78 -7.54 0.67
N GLN A 623 1.61 -7.66 1.72
CA GLN A 623 2.00 -8.93 2.33
C GLN A 623 1.28 -9.11 3.68
N GLU A 624 0.75 -10.31 3.91
CA GLU A 624 -0.16 -10.63 5.03
C GLU A 624 0.51 -10.71 6.42
N PHE A 625 1.66 -10.06 6.65
CA PHE A 625 2.47 -10.26 7.86
C PHE A 625 1.78 -9.84 9.16
N PHE A 626 0.98 -8.77 9.15
CA PHE A 626 0.18 -8.36 10.32
C PHE A 626 -1.01 -9.30 10.60
N LEU A 627 -1.46 -10.09 9.61
CA LEU A 627 -2.64 -10.94 9.73
C LEU A 627 -2.32 -12.30 10.38
N VAL A 628 -1.13 -12.86 10.15
CA VAL A 628 -0.79 -14.23 10.59
C VAL A 628 -0.84 -14.41 12.11
N HIS A 629 -0.47 -13.40 12.91
CA HIS A 629 -0.57 -13.48 14.38
C HIS A 629 -1.98 -13.20 14.92
N PHE A 630 -2.83 -12.45 14.20
CA PHE A 630 -4.20 -12.14 14.65
C PHE A 630 -5.25 -13.17 14.18
N TYR A 631 -5.07 -13.80 13.02
CA TYR A 631 -6.08 -14.69 12.44
C TYR A 631 -6.16 -16.08 13.07
N PHE A 632 -5.11 -16.56 13.75
CA PHE A 632 -5.05 -17.94 14.24
C PHE A 632 -6.05 -18.27 15.36
N PHE A 633 -6.70 -17.26 15.97
CA PHE A 633 -7.75 -17.44 16.98
C PHE A 633 -9.19 -17.21 16.47
N ILE A 634 -9.38 -16.50 15.36
CA ILE A 634 -10.73 -16.12 14.88
C ILE A 634 -11.42 -17.29 14.16
N LEU A 635 -10.68 -18.25 13.60
CA LEU A 635 -11.22 -19.23 12.66
C LEU A 635 -12.08 -20.36 13.26
N TYR A 636 -12.27 -20.41 14.59
CA TYR A 636 -13.04 -21.49 15.24
C TYR A 636 -14.37 -21.07 15.90
N TYR A 637 -14.57 -19.80 16.26
CA TYR A 637 -15.81 -19.32 16.87
C TYR A 637 -16.11 -17.85 16.55
N VAL A 638 -16.89 -17.59 15.49
CA VAL A 638 -17.94 -16.54 15.38
C VAL A 638 -18.59 -16.59 13.98
N LEU A 639 -19.92 -16.47 13.92
CA LEU A 639 -20.73 -16.51 12.70
C LEU A 639 -20.71 -15.15 11.92
N PRO A 640 -21.08 -15.14 10.62
CA PRO A 640 -20.73 -14.04 9.72
C PRO A 640 -21.83 -12.97 9.58
N GLN A 641 -21.83 -11.95 10.45
CA GLN A 641 -22.55 -10.68 10.20
C GLN A 641 -21.81 -9.45 10.74
N ILE A 642 -20.65 -9.15 10.15
CA ILE A 642 -20.10 -7.79 10.16
C ILE A 642 -19.89 -7.37 8.70
N THR A 643 -20.66 -6.39 8.26
CA THR A 643 -20.41 -5.70 6.98
C THR A 643 -19.09 -4.96 7.10
N ILE A 644 -18.02 -5.55 6.58
CA ILE A 644 -16.70 -4.94 6.58
C ILE A 644 -16.78 -3.68 5.71
N MET A 645 -16.82 -2.51 6.36
CA MET A 645 -16.39 -1.27 5.72
C MET A 645 -14.95 -1.49 5.27
N SER A 646 -14.72 -1.48 3.96
CA SER A 646 -13.37 -1.63 3.41
C SER A 646 -12.50 -0.47 3.89
N TYR A 647 -11.64 -0.76 4.86
CA TYR A 647 -10.57 0.14 5.27
C TYR A 647 -9.69 0.48 4.05
N PRO A 648 -9.17 1.71 3.92
CA PRO A 648 -8.30 2.06 2.81
C PRO A 648 -7.07 1.16 2.77
N GLN A 649 -7.01 0.31 1.75
CA GLN A 649 -5.79 -0.42 1.39
C GLN A 649 -4.94 0.49 0.50
N TYR A 650 -3.61 0.45 0.67
CA TYR A 650 -2.65 1.16 -0.18
C TYR A 650 -2.82 0.83 -1.68
N SER A 651 -3.41 -0.32 -2.00
CA SER A 651 -3.95 -0.65 -3.32
C SER A 651 -5.46 -0.45 -3.32
N CYS A 652 -5.94 0.58 -4.01
CA CYS A 652 -7.36 0.89 -4.14
C CYS A 652 -7.90 0.52 -5.53
N LYS A 653 -9.14 0.02 -5.61
CA LYS A 653 -9.82 -0.28 -6.88
C LYS A 653 -10.56 0.94 -7.39
N LEU A 654 -9.98 1.61 -8.39
CA LEU A 654 -10.55 2.82 -8.97
C LEU A 654 -11.27 2.50 -10.28
N MET A 655 -12.39 3.17 -10.51
CA MET A 655 -13.12 3.14 -11.77
C MET A 655 -12.54 4.18 -12.75
N LYS A 656 -13.09 4.23 -13.98
CA LYS A 656 -12.84 5.35 -14.88
C LYS A 656 -13.31 6.67 -14.22
N GLY A 657 -12.59 7.76 -14.45
CA GLY A 657 -12.95 9.06 -13.89
C GLY A 657 -11.76 9.92 -13.52
N ASP A 658 -12.09 11.07 -12.94
CA ASP A 658 -11.13 12.08 -12.50
C ASP A 658 -11.04 12.04 -10.96
N TYR A 659 -9.81 12.03 -10.47
CA TYR A 659 -9.48 11.91 -9.05
C TYR A 659 -8.48 12.99 -8.63
N THR A 660 -8.59 13.46 -7.39
CA THR A 660 -7.68 14.44 -6.80
C THR A 660 -6.90 13.78 -5.67
N ILE A 661 -5.56 13.82 -5.72
CA ILE A 661 -4.72 13.41 -4.59
C ILE A 661 -4.24 14.69 -3.88
N ARG A 662 -4.36 14.73 -2.56
CA ARG A 662 -3.76 15.77 -1.71
C ARG A 662 -2.70 15.11 -0.82
N LEU A 663 -1.46 15.58 -0.89
CA LEU A 663 -0.35 15.14 -0.02
C LEU A 663 -0.05 16.26 0.98
N GLN A 664 -0.11 15.95 2.28
CA GLN A 664 0.35 16.82 3.35
C GLN A 664 1.74 16.37 3.81
N VAL A 665 2.70 17.29 3.79
CA VAL A 665 3.99 17.14 4.47
C VAL A 665 4.09 18.23 5.54
N THR A 666 4.53 17.89 6.75
CA THR A 666 4.67 18.84 7.86
C THR A 666 6.11 18.96 8.36
N HIS A 667 6.53 20.15 8.78
CA HIS A 667 7.87 20.44 9.29
C HIS A 667 7.93 21.82 9.99
N GLU A 668 8.82 22.03 10.96
CA GLU A 668 9.02 23.33 11.63
C GLU A 668 9.73 24.37 10.76
N SER A 669 10.54 23.95 9.78
CA SER A 669 11.15 24.85 8.79
C SER A 669 10.34 24.91 7.51
N ARG A 670 9.79 26.09 7.22
CA ARG A 670 9.11 26.43 5.96
C ARG A 670 10.00 26.19 4.73
N ASP A 671 11.30 26.41 4.83
CA ASP A 671 12.24 26.31 3.71
C ASP A 671 12.55 24.86 3.34
N ALA A 672 12.46 23.93 4.29
CA ALA A 672 12.52 22.50 3.99
C ALA A 672 11.30 22.09 3.13
N LEU A 673 10.09 22.48 3.54
CA LEU A 673 8.86 22.22 2.78
C LEU A 673 8.91 22.77 1.35
N GLN A 674 9.44 23.99 1.16
CA GLN A 674 9.57 24.60 -0.16
C GLN A 674 10.42 23.78 -1.16
N ARG A 675 11.31 22.90 -0.68
CA ARG A 675 12.09 21.99 -1.54
C ARG A 675 11.20 20.90 -2.20
N LEU A 676 10.07 20.56 -1.57
CA LEU A 676 9.15 19.51 -2.01
C LEU A 676 7.97 20.03 -2.87
N LYS A 677 7.87 21.34 -3.14
CA LYS A 677 6.74 21.96 -3.86
C LYS A 677 6.48 21.40 -5.27
N ASN A 678 7.50 20.85 -5.92
CA ASN A 678 7.44 20.28 -7.27
C ASN A 678 7.55 18.73 -7.26
N ALA A 679 7.55 18.11 -6.08
CA ALA A 679 7.85 16.69 -5.95
C ALA A 679 6.72 15.82 -6.50
N ALA A 680 7.07 14.90 -7.40
CA ALA A 680 6.10 14.06 -8.10
C ALA A 680 5.71 12.82 -7.27
N LEU A 681 4.44 12.43 -7.36
CA LEU A 681 3.97 11.11 -6.92
C LEU A 681 4.19 10.08 -8.03
N ALA A 682 4.39 8.82 -7.66
CA ALA A 682 4.37 7.69 -8.59
C ALA A 682 3.04 6.92 -8.42
N VAL A 683 2.21 6.94 -9.47
CA VAL A 683 0.93 6.21 -9.48
C VAL A 683 1.11 4.91 -10.26
N LYS A 684 1.14 3.78 -9.54
CA LYS A 684 1.36 2.43 -10.07
C LYS A 684 0.01 1.75 -10.30
N ILE A 685 -0.36 1.63 -11.57
CA ILE A 685 -1.63 1.07 -12.04
C ILE A 685 -1.38 -0.36 -12.53
N LYS A 686 -2.08 -1.35 -11.96
CA LYS A 686 -1.96 -2.75 -12.36
C LYS A 686 -2.51 -3.00 -13.76
N LEU A 687 -1.77 -3.73 -14.59
CA LEU A 687 -2.22 -4.14 -15.91
C LEU A 687 -3.22 -5.29 -15.79
N ALA A 688 -4.36 -5.20 -16.47
CA ALA A 688 -5.38 -6.25 -16.48
C ALA A 688 -4.91 -7.59 -17.11
N SER A 689 -3.80 -7.55 -17.84
CA SER A 689 -3.09 -8.71 -18.39
C SER A 689 -1.60 -8.36 -18.40
N PRO A 690 -0.71 -9.14 -17.74
CA PRO A 690 0.73 -8.89 -17.80
C PRO A 690 1.26 -8.92 -19.24
N ILE A 691 2.21 -8.05 -19.55
CA ILE A 691 2.89 -8.02 -20.84
C ILE A 691 4.22 -8.75 -20.66
N ASN A 692 4.41 -9.85 -21.39
CA ASN A 692 5.64 -10.62 -21.33
C ASN A 692 6.51 -10.27 -22.53
N LEU A 693 7.82 -10.09 -22.32
CA LEU A 693 8.79 -9.99 -23.41
C LEU A 693 9.41 -11.37 -23.63
N ASP A 694 9.58 -11.72 -24.90
CA ASP A 694 10.31 -12.92 -25.30
C ASP A 694 11.82 -12.63 -25.23
N VAL A 695 12.59 -13.55 -24.67
CA VAL A 695 14.06 -13.47 -24.56
C VAL A 695 14.67 -14.53 -25.47
N GLN A 696 15.64 -14.15 -26.30
CA GLN A 696 16.30 -15.03 -27.27
C GLN A 696 17.81 -15.17 -26.99
N ALA A 697 18.38 -16.29 -27.46
CA ALA A 697 19.80 -16.59 -27.32
C ALA A 697 20.69 -15.91 -28.37
N THR A 698 20.12 -15.44 -29.49
CA THR A 698 20.88 -14.74 -30.54
C THR A 698 20.20 -13.44 -30.97
N HIS A 699 21.01 -12.46 -31.38
CA HIS A 699 20.51 -11.20 -31.92
C HIS A 699 19.66 -11.40 -33.20
N ARG A 700 19.99 -12.41 -34.02
CA ARG A 700 19.21 -12.76 -35.22
C ARG A 700 17.81 -13.23 -34.84
N ASP A 701 17.69 -14.08 -33.83
CA ASP A 701 16.40 -14.61 -33.38
C ASP A 701 15.56 -13.52 -32.70
N ALA A 702 16.17 -12.63 -31.93
CA ALA A 702 15.48 -11.45 -31.38
C ALA A 702 14.93 -10.54 -32.51
N LEU A 703 15.68 -10.33 -33.59
CA LEU A 703 15.22 -9.53 -34.73
C LEU A 703 14.10 -10.21 -35.53
N MET A 704 14.16 -11.53 -35.71
CA MET A 704 13.25 -12.29 -36.58
C MET A 704 12.05 -12.91 -35.85
N GLY A 705 11.95 -12.78 -34.52
CA GLY A 705 10.91 -13.43 -33.72
C GLY A 705 11.11 -14.95 -33.56
N GLY A 706 12.36 -15.38 -33.40
CA GLY A 706 12.76 -16.77 -33.24
C GLY A 706 12.40 -17.38 -31.87
N ALA A 707 12.87 -18.61 -31.64
CA ALA A 707 12.54 -19.38 -30.44
C ALA A 707 13.04 -18.72 -29.14
N ARG A 708 12.27 -18.91 -28.05
CA ARG A 708 12.67 -18.49 -26.70
C ARG A 708 13.91 -19.23 -26.23
N MET A 709 14.74 -18.54 -25.45
CA MET A 709 15.92 -19.12 -24.84
C MET A 709 15.57 -20.20 -23.81
N ASN A 710 16.24 -21.35 -23.93
CA ASN A 710 16.32 -22.41 -22.94
C ASN A 710 17.75 -22.96 -23.06
N SER A 711 18.56 -22.86 -22.00
CA SER A 711 19.98 -23.17 -22.07
C SER A 711 20.56 -23.58 -20.72
N VAL A 712 21.77 -24.11 -20.73
CA VAL A 712 22.54 -24.45 -19.54
C VAL A 712 23.79 -23.58 -19.51
N ILE A 713 23.98 -22.79 -18.46
CA ILE A 713 25.20 -22.01 -18.25
C ILE A 713 26.11 -22.77 -17.30
N SER A 714 27.34 -23.04 -17.70
CA SER A 714 28.39 -23.58 -16.83
C SER A 714 29.24 -22.45 -16.22
N PRO A 715 29.87 -22.67 -15.05
CA PRO A 715 30.78 -21.69 -14.44
C PRO A 715 31.90 -21.25 -15.39
N GLY A 716 32.28 -19.98 -15.35
CA GLY A 716 33.29 -19.38 -16.23
C GLY A 716 32.80 -19.04 -17.65
N ASN A 717 31.72 -19.66 -18.13
CA ASN A 717 31.11 -19.29 -19.40
C ASN A 717 30.25 -18.03 -19.26
N VAL A 718 30.19 -17.27 -20.35
CA VAL A 718 29.46 -16.00 -20.45
C VAL A 718 28.45 -16.14 -21.58
N VAL A 719 27.16 -15.97 -21.28
CA VAL A 719 26.08 -16.18 -22.26
C VAL A 719 25.27 -14.90 -22.44
N PRO A 720 25.24 -14.29 -23.63
CA PRO A 720 24.41 -13.13 -23.90
C PRO A 720 22.95 -13.55 -24.10
N ILE A 721 22.03 -12.70 -23.65
CA ILE A 721 20.60 -12.79 -23.91
C ILE A 721 20.14 -11.51 -24.61
N TYR A 722 19.15 -11.63 -25.48
CA TYR A 722 18.65 -10.55 -26.32
C TYR A 722 17.15 -10.35 -26.12
N MET A 723 16.71 -9.10 -26.11
CA MET A 723 15.32 -8.69 -25.94
C MET A 723 14.97 -7.62 -26.98
N ALA A 724 14.03 -7.94 -27.88
CA ALA A 724 13.52 -7.00 -28.86
C ALA A 724 12.52 -6.01 -28.22
N PRO A 725 12.47 -4.74 -28.67
CA PRO A 725 11.42 -3.80 -28.28
C PRO A 725 10.02 -4.34 -28.53
N LEU A 726 9.06 -3.97 -27.67
CA LEU A 726 7.66 -4.33 -27.87
C LEU A 726 7.09 -3.56 -29.07
N ALA A 727 6.36 -4.26 -29.94
CA ALA A 727 5.59 -3.63 -31.00
C ALA A 727 4.42 -2.79 -30.45
N ASP A 728 4.08 -1.70 -31.14
CA ASP A 728 3.08 -0.70 -30.73
C ASP A 728 1.69 -1.29 -30.46
N ASP A 729 1.33 -2.41 -31.10
CA ASP A 729 0.05 -3.09 -30.93
C ASP A 729 -0.05 -3.86 -29.60
N LYS A 730 1.08 -4.32 -29.06
CA LYS A 730 1.19 -4.97 -27.75
C LYS A 730 1.20 -3.97 -26.59
N LEU A 731 1.55 -2.70 -26.85
CA LEU A 731 1.55 -1.65 -25.83
C LEU A 731 0.11 -1.22 -25.47
N PRO A 732 -0.20 -0.91 -24.19
CA PRO A 732 -1.53 -0.43 -23.83
C PRO A 732 -1.77 0.96 -24.44
N LYS A 733 -2.85 1.13 -25.21
CA LYS A 733 -3.24 2.39 -25.90
C LYS A 733 -3.31 3.66 -25.03
N ASN A 734 -3.24 3.55 -23.70
CA ASN A 734 -3.30 4.65 -22.73
C ASN A 734 -1.93 4.88 -22.05
N CYS A 735 -0.85 4.58 -22.78
CA CYS A 735 0.54 4.83 -22.40
C CYS A 735 1.09 6.00 -23.23
N THR A 736 1.72 6.97 -22.57
CA THR A 736 2.34 8.14 -23.19
C THR A 736 3.81 8.22 -22.78
N SER A 737 4.62 9.02 -23.48
CA SER A 737 5.98 9.32 -23.02
C SER A 737 6.02 9.85 -21.58
N GLY A 738 7.12 9.56 -20.89
CA GLY A 738 7.32 9.87 -19.46
C GLY A 738 6.63 8.89 -18.50
N GLN A 739 5.86 7.93 -19.01
CA GLN A 739 5.38 6.77 -18.25
C GLN A 739 6.34 5.58 -18.46
N TYR A 740 6.28 4.59 -17.59
CA TYR A 740 7.04 3.34 -17.77
C TYR A 740 6.22 2.14 -17.31
N LEU A 741 6.50 0.99 -17.90
CA LEU A 741 5.98 -0.29 -17.43
C LEU A 741 6.99 -0.90 -16.47
N THR A 742 6.53 -1.52 -15.39
CA THR A 742 7.39 -2.13 -14.38
C THR A 742 6.94 -3.55 -14.04
N GLY A 743 7.92 -4.39 -13.78
CA GLY A 743 7.76 -5.81 -13.52
C GLY A 743 9.10 -6.43 -13.15
N CYS A 744 9.32 -7.65 -13.61
CA CYS A 744 10.53 -8.38 -13.27
C CYS A 744 11.02 -9.30 -14.39
N LEU A 745 12.34 -9.52 -14.39
CA LEU A 745 13.02 -10.59 -15.11
C LEU A 745 13.32 -11.72 -14.13
N SER A 746 12.99 -12.97 -14.48
CA SER A 746 13.47 -14.16 -13.77
C SER A 746 14.29 -15.02 -14.72
N LEU A 747 15.45 -15.53 -14.27
CA LEU A 747 16.37 -16.30 -15.12
C LEU A 747 16.31 -17.80 -14.85
N ALA A 748 16.18 -18.20 -13.58
CA ALA A 748 16.07 -19.60 -13.17
C ALA A 748 14.81 -20.32 -13.73
N LYS A 749 14.96 -21.59 -14.09
CA LYS A 749 13.90 -22.42 -14.70
C LYS A 749 12.96 -23.10 -13.69
N GLY A 750 13.46 -23.56 -12.54
CA GLY A 750 12.67 -24.25 -11.52
C GLY A 750 11.69 -23.31 -10.80
N GLU A 751 10.49 -23.78 -10.40
CA GLU A 751 9.42 -22.88 -9.95
C GLU A 751 9.75 -22.11 -8.66
N ASN A 752 10.39 -22.76 -7.69
CA ASN A 752 10.84 -22.10 -6.45
C ASN A 752 12.00 -21.14 -6.72
N ALA A 753 13.03 -21.59 -7.46
CA ALA A 753 14.16 -20.76 -7.86
C ALA A 753 13.71 -19.52 -8.65
N LYS A 754 12.73 -19.65 -9.55
CA LYS A 754 12.17 -18.55 -10.35
C LYS A 754 11.52 -17.44 -9.50
N LYS A 755 10.99 -17.76 -8.31
CA LYS A 755 10.41 -16.78 -7.38
C LYS A 755 11.49 -16.05 -6.58
N ALA A 756 12.64 -16.69 -6.36
CA ALA A 756 13.79 -16.12 -5.66
C ALA A 756 14.72 -15.31 -6.58
N ASP A 757 15.09 -15.87 -7.73
CA ASP A 757 15.91 -15.25 -8.77
C ASP A 757 15.05 -14.31 -9.64
N THR A 758 14.78 -13.12 -9.10
CA THR A 758 13.88 -12.14 -9.72
C THR A 758 14.47 -10.72 -9.61
N TYR A 759 14.72 -10.10 -10.77
CA TYR A 759 15.35 -8.79 -10.90
C TYR A 759 14.32 -7.71 -11.29
N PRO A 760 14.36 -6.51 -10.69
CA PRO A 760 13.52 -5.39 -11.10
C PRO A 760 13.75 -5.02 -12.57
N PHE A 761 12.67 -4.96 -13.35
CA PHE A 761 12.72 -4.63 -14.77
C PHE A 761 11.78 -3.46 -15.08
N ASN A 762 12.33 -2.41 -15.68
CA ASN A 762 11.59 -1.21 -16.11
C ASN A 762 11.67 -1.06 -17.63
N TYR A 763 10.53 -0.81 -18.26
CA TYR A 763 10.40 -0.53 -19.69
C TYR A 763 9.90 0.90 -19.89
N VAL A 764 10.80 1.82 -20.24
CA VAL A 764 10.55 3.26 -20.33
C VAL A 764 9.93 3.61 -21.67
N LEU A 765 8.83 4.36 -21.64
CA LEU A 765 8.10 4.75 -22.84
C LEU A 765 8.57 6.13 -23.30
N ILE A 766 9.00 6.21 -24.56
CA ILE A 766 9.38 7.45 -25.24
C ILE A 766 8.48 7.62 -26.47
N ASP A 767 8.00 8.84 -26.72
CA ASP A 767 7.22 9.14 -27.91
C ASP A 767 8.09 8.94 -29.16
N PRO A 768 7.57 8.32 -30.24
CA PRO A 768 8.26 8.38 -31.53
C PRO A 768 8.44 9.86 -31.91
N PRO A 769 9.62 10.27 -32.44
CA PRO A 769 9.90 11.65 -32.75
C PRO A 769 8.78 12.21 -33.63
N VAL A 770 8.09 13.22 -33.11
CA VAL A 770 6.96 13.86 -33.80
C VAL A 770 7.46 14.26 -35.18
N LYS A 771 6.93 13.62 -36.23
CA LYS A 771 7.14 14.08 -37.60
C LYS A 771 6.74 15.55 -37.61
N ALA A 772 7.73 16.43 -37.72
CA ALA A 772 7.50 17.87 -37.69
C ALA A 772 6.34 18.16 -38.64
N LYS A 773 5.28 18.83 -38.13
CA LYS A 773 4.15 19.24 -38.97
C LYS A 773 4.78 19.88 -40.21
N PRO A 774 4.53 19.36 -41.43
CA PRO A 774 5.25 19.82 -42.59
C PRO A 774 5.09 21.33 -42.66
N LEU A 775 6.23 22.03 -42.59
CA LEU A 775 6.28 23.47 -42.77
C LEU A 775 5.47 23.76 -44.04
N LYS A 776 4.61 24.78 -44.01
CA LYS A 776 3.85 25.24 -45.18
C LYS A 776 4.81 25.90 -46.17
N GLY A 777 5.69 25.08 -46.75
CA GLY A 777 6.58 25.41 -47.84
C GLY A 777 5.78 25.35 -49.14
N SER A 778 5.73 26.49 -49.82
CA SER A 778 5.17 26.62 -51.15
C SER A 778 5.85 25.71 -52.18
N ASN A 779 5.10 25.36 -53.23
CA ASN A 779 5.53 24.72 -54.49
C ASN A 779 5.71 23.20 -54.50
N LYS A 780 4.67 22.51 -54.99
CA LYS A 780 4.76 21.82 -56.29
C LYS A 780 3.41 21.82 -57.02
N LYS A 781 3.46 22.03 -58.34
CA LYS A 781 2.31 22.05 -59.26
C LYS A 781 1.94 20.62 -59.69
N ASN A 782 0.66 20.45 -60.05
CA ASN A 782 0.10 19.40 -60.93
C ASN A 782 0.18 17.94 -60.41
N ASP A 783 -0.81 17.04 -60.58
CA ASP A 783 -2.14 17.14 -61.21
C ASP A 783 -3.19 16.30 -60.44
N LYS A 784 -4.38 16.87 -60.20
CA LYS A 784 -5.70 16.19 -60.14
C LYS A 784 -6.80 17.19 -59.78
N ALA A 785 -7.86 17.24 -60.59
CA ALA A 785 -8.99 18.14 -60.38
C ALA A 785 -9.88 17.66 -59.23
N ALA A 786 -9.64 18.18 -58.02
CA ALA A 786 -10.64 18.28 -56.97
C ALA A 786 -10.98 19.75 -56.79
N VAL A 787 -12.28 20.10 -56.82
CA VAL A 787 -12.74 21.49 -56.71
C VAL A 787 -12.32 22.08 -55.36
N MET A 788 -11.31 22.94 -55.36
CA MET A 788 -10.99 23.75 -54.18
C MET A 788 -12.07 24.81 -54.00
N LYS A 789 -12.92 24.65 -52.96
CA LYS A 789 -13.76 25.74 -52.44
C LYS A 789 -12.92 27.01 -52.25
N SER A 790 -13.48 28.16 -52.64
CA SER A 790 -12.79 29.44 -52.54
C SER A 790 -12.50 29.80 -51.07
N ASN A 791 -11.60 30.76 -50.84
CA ASN A 791 -11.35 31.23 -49.49
C ASN A 791 -12.55 32.04 -48.93
N GLU A 792 -13.38 32.63 -49.80
CA GLU A 792 -14.61 33.33 -49.41
C GLU A 792 -15.69 32.35 -48.95
N ASP A 793 -15.85 31.21 -49.64
CA ASP A 793 -16.80 30.16 -49.23
C ASP A 793 -16.46 29.61 -47.84
N LYS A 794 -15.17 29.38 -47.57
CA LYS A 794 -14.70 28.93 -46.25
C LYS A 794 -14.94 29.99 -45.17
N ALA A 795 -14.68 31.27 -45.47
CA ALA A 795 -14.96 32.35 -44.53
C ALA A 795 -16.46 32.47 -44.20
N LYS A 796 -17.35 32.22 -45.17
CA LYS A 796 -18.80 32.12 -44.94
C LYS A 796 -19.18 30.91 -44.09
N GLU A 797 -18.57 29.73 -44.34
CA GLU A 797 -18.79 28.53 -43.53
C GLU A 797 -18.31 28.71 -42.07
N ASP A 798 -17.11 29.26 -41.87
CA ASP A 798 -16.57 29.58 -40.54
C ASP A 798 -17.43 30.61 -39.79
N MET A 799 -17.96 31.63 -40.50
CA MET A 799 -18.87 32.63 -39.93
C MET A 799 -20.22 32.03 -39.54
N ARG A 800 -20.81 31.17 -40.39
CA ARG A 800 -22.04 30.43 -40.08
C ARG A 800 -21.86 29.56 -38.84
N ASP A 801 -20.78 28.78 -38.77
CA ASP A 801 -20.51 27.88 -37.66
C ASP A 801 -20.27 28.65 -36.34
N LEU A 802 -19.65 29.84 -36.42
CA LEU A 802 -19.54 30.77 -35.29
C LEU A 802 -20.93 31.30 -34.85
N GLN A 803 -21.79 31.72 -35.78
CA GLN A 803 -23.15 32.20 -35.48
C GLN A 803 -24.04 31.10 -34.88
N ILE A 804 -23.93 29.86 -35.36
CA ILE A 804 -24.58 28.67 -34.77
C ILE A 804 -24.16 28.48 -33.31
N SER A 805 -22.87 28.69 -32.99
CA SER A 805 -22.36 28.63 -31.61
C SER A 805 -22.86 29.77 -30.69
N CYS A 806 -23.39 30.85 -31.27
CA CYS A 806 -24.01 31.96 -30.54
C CYS A 806 -25.47 31.66 -30.20
N ILE A 807 -26.23 31.00 -31.09
CA ILE A 807 -27.62 30.55 -30.81
C ILE A 807 -27.66 29.72 -29.52
N THR A 808 -26.75 28.75 -29.38
CA THR A 808 -26.67 27.86 -28.21
C THR A 808 -26.32 28.55 -26.89
N LYS A 809 -25.80 29.78 -26.93
CA LYS A 809 -25.35 30.53 -25.74
C LYS A 809 -26.28 31.67 -25.33
N TYR A 810 -27.00 32.26 -26.29
CA TYR A 810 -27.71 33.53 -26.09
C TYR A 810 -29.20 33.51 -26.49
N ASP A 811 -29.75 32.35 -26.89
CA ASP A 811 -31.17 32.14 -27.24
C ASP A 811 -31.72 33.19 -28.23
N GLN A 812 -30.95 33.47 -29.28
CA GLN A 812 -31.29 34.50 -30.27
C GLN A 812 -32.14 33.94 -31.41
N GLN A 813 -33.46 33.99 -31.24
CA GLN A 813 -34.43 33.51 -32.23
C GLN A 813 -34.35 34.24 -33.58
N ASP A 814 -34.02 35.54 -33.58
CA ASP A 814 -33.79 36.32 -34.81
C ASP A 814 -32.56 35.85 -35.60
N LEU A 815 -31.53 35.36 -34.92
CA LEU A 815 -30.33 34.81 -35.55
C LEU A 815 -30.60 33.41 -36.12
N PHE A 816 -31.42 32.61 -35.43
CA PHE A 816 -31.89 31.32 -35.95
C PHE A 816 -32.68 31.49 -37.26
N ASN A 817 -33.66 32.39 -37.30
CA ASN A 817 -34.48 32.60 -38.50
C ASN A 817 -33.61 33.00 -39.71
N LYS A 818 -32.72 33.99 -39.55
CA LYS A 818 -31.79 34.41 -40.61
C LYS A 818 -30.90 33.27 -41.13
N LEU A 819 -30.39 32.43 -40.22
CA LEU A 819 -29.54 31.30 -40.59
C LEU A 819 -30.33 30.19 -41.31
N VAL A 820 -31.60 29.97 -40.96
CA VAL A 820 -32.48 29.03 -41.66
C VAL A 820 -32.84 29.54 -43.06
N ASP A 821 -33.09 30.84 -43.21
CA ASP A 821 -33.38 31.45 -44.51
C ASP A 821 -32.18 31.34 -45.48
N GLU A 822 -30.96 31.50 -44.97
CA GLU A 822 -29.72 31.36 -45.78
C GLU A 822 -29.29 29.90 -46.01
N TRP A 823 -29.52 28.98 -45.05
CA TRP A 823 -28.98 27.61 -45.05
C TRP A 823 -30.02 26.56 -44.62
N PRO A 824 -31.16 26.41 -45.31
CA PRO A 824 -32.31 25.62 -44.83
C PRO A 824 -32.05 24.13 -44.61
N ASP A 825 -31.12 23.53 -45.37
CA ASP A 825 -30.73 22.11 -45.25
C ASP A 825 -29.66 21.83 -44.17
N HIS A 826 -29.11 22.87 -43.53
CA HIS A 826 -27.98 22.71 -42.61
C HIS A 826 -28.43 22.33 -41.19
N ILE A 827 -28.61 21.02 -40.98
CA ILE A 827 -29.06 20.38 -39.73
C ILE A 827 -28.45 20.96 -38.43
N PRO A 828 -27.15 21.33 -38.34
CA PRO A 828 -26.57 21.91 -37.12
C PRO A 828 -27.27 23.18 -36.59
N ILE A 829 -27.96 23.97 -37.43
CA ILE A 829 -28.73 25.15 -36.99
C ILE A 829 -29.93 24.72 -36.14
N TYR A 830 -30.69 23.74 -36.62
CA TYR A 830 -31.83 23.15 -35.90
C TYR A 830 -31.38 22.44 -34.63
N LEU A 831 -30.23 21.76 -34.67
CA LEU A 831 -29.64 21.13 -33.49
C LEU A 831 -29.25 22.16 -32.42
N ALA A 832 -28.70 23.31 -32.81
CA ALA A 832 -28.38 24.39 -31.88
C ALA A 832 -29.63 25.02 -31.24
N LYS A 833 -30.74 25.15 -31.98
CA LYS A 833 -32.05 25.55 -31.41
C LYS A 833 -32.58 24.50 -30.43
N LEU A 834 -32.55 23.22 -30.79
CA LEU A 834 -32.96 22.13 -29.89
C LEU A 834 -32.13 22.13 -28.59
N GLN A 835 -30.81 22.35 -28.69
CA GLN A 835 -29.92 22.46 -27.52
C GLN A 835 -30.20 23.70 -26.67
N ALA A 836 -30.57 24.85 -27.27
CA ALA A 836 -30.98 26.04 -26.54
C ALA A 836 -32.29 25.81 -25.76
N LEU A 837 -33.31 25.19 -26.40
CA LEU A 837 -34.58 24.83 -25.77
C LEU A 837 -34.41 23.83 -24.60
N GLU A 838 -33.53 22.84 -24.77
CA GLU A 838 -33.20 21.86 -23.72
C GLU A 838 -32.36 22.45 -22.57
N ALA A 839 -31.54 23.46 -22.83
CA ALA A 839 -30.76 24.18 -21.82
C ALA A 839 -31.56 25.26 -21.06
N ALA A 840 -32.78 25.60 -21.53
CA ALA A 840 -33.61 26.64 -20.92
C ALA A 840 -34.08 26.26 -19.50
N LYS A 841 -34.05 27.22 -18.57
CA LYS A 841 -34.55 27.02 -17.20
C LYS A 841 -36.04 26.63 -17.15
N THR A 842 -36.82 27.02 -18.16
CA THR A 842 -38.26 26.72 -18.33
C THR A 842 -38.53 25.51 -19.22
N ARG A 843 -37.56 24.59 -19.39
CA ARG A 843 -37.70 23.37 -20.24
C ARG A 843 -39.01 22.61 -20.03
N THR A 844 -39.50 22.51 -18.79
CA THR A 844 -40.76 21.82 -18.44
C THR A 844 -42.01 22.46 -19.03
N GLU A 845 -41.95 23.73 -19.42
CA GLU A 845 -43.03 24.47 -20.08
C GLU A 845 -42.90 24.38 -21.62
N LYS A 846 -41.66 24.28 -22.14
CA LYS A 846 -41.35 24.23 -23.58
C LYS A 846 -41.33 22.81 -24.19
N LEU A 847 -42.00 21.83 -23.59
CA LEU A 847 -41.93 20.43 -24.02
C LEU A 847 -42.46 20.22 -25.46
N ASP A 848 -43.49 20.96 -25.88
CA ASP A 848 -44.01 20.89 -27.25
C ASP A 848 -43.06 21.50 -28.30
N GLU A 849 -42.40 22.62 -27.96
CA GLU A 849 -41.38 23.23 -28.82
C GLU A 849 -40.20 22.27 -29.05
N ILE A 850 -39.80 21.52 -28.02
CA ILE A 850 -38.73 20.51 -28.10
C ILE A 850 -39.13 19.33 -28.99
N ILE A 851 -40.38 18.87 -28.90
CA ILE A 851 -40.91 17.78 -29.76
C ILE A 851 -40.94 18.25 -31.21
N SER A 852 -41.50 19.44 -31.48
CA SER A 852 -41.55 20.02 -32.83
C SER A 852 -40.15 20.24 -33.42
N ALA A 853 -39.21 20.80 -32.65
CA ALA A 853 -37.85 21.04 -33.10
C ALA A 853 -37.06 19.74 -33.36
N SER A 854 -37.38 18.65 -32.62
CA SER A 854 -36.82 17.33 -32.91
C SER A 854 -37.42 16.72 -34.18
N ASP A 855 -38.74 16.88 -34.40
CA ASP A 855 -39.41 16.39 -35.60
C ASP A 855 -38.96 17.12 -36.86
N ASP A 856 -38.67 18.42 -36.77
CA ASP A 856 -37.99 19.19 -37.82
C ASP A 856 -36.65 18.55 -38.24
N ILE A 857 -35.84 18.08 -37.29
CA ILE A 857 -34.55 17.43 -37.55
C ILE A 857 -34.77 16.03 -38.15
N ILE A 858 -35.71 15.25 -37.60
CA ILE A 858 -36.00 13.89 -38.06
C ILE A 858 -36.53 13.92 -39.52
N ALA A 859 -37.44 14.84 -39.85
CA ALA A 859 -37.98 14.98 -41.21
C ALA A 859 -36.92 15.32 -42.26
N ARG A 860 -35.84 16.02 -41.87
CA ARG A 860 -34.71 16.38 -42.74
C ARG A 860 -33.67 15.26 -42.90
N ILE A 861 -33.80 14.14 -42.17
CA ILE A 861 -32.89 12.99 -42.24
C ILE A 861 -33.62 11.79 -42.85
N ASN A 862 -33.25 11.40 -44.07
CA ASN A 862 -33.77 10.18 -44.69
C ASN A 862 -33.21 8.93 -43.99
N THR A 863 -34.01 8.36 -43.08
CA THR A 863 -33.66 7.24 -42.19
C THR A 863 -33.37 5.94 -42.95
N GLU A 864 -34.12 5.64 -44.01
CA GLU A 864 -33.93 4.46 -44.85
C GLU A 864 -32.59 4.50 -45.60
N SER A 865 -32.31 5.64 -46.26
CA SER A 865 -31.04 5.89 -46.94
C SER A 865 -29.87 5.85 -45.98
N LEU A 866 -30.03 6.39 -44.77
CA LEU A 866 -29.00 6.38 -43.73
C LEU A 866 -28.70 4.96 -43.23
N SER A 867 -29.74 4.16 -42.95
CA SER A 867 -29.60 2.75 -42.55
C SER A 867 -28.89 1.92 -43.63
N ALA A 868 -29.31 2.07 -44.89
CA ALA A 868 -28.68 1.40 -46.03
C ALA A 868 -27.19 1.80 -46.18
N LYS A 869 -26.85 3.09 -46.03
CA LYS A 869 -25.45 3.58 -46.09
C LYS A 869 -24.58 3.00 -44.98
N LEU A 870 -25.09 2.87 -43.76
CA LEU A 870 -24.36 2.33 -42.60
C LEU A 870 -24.10 0.81 -42.71
N GLY A 871 -24.87 0.08 -43.51
CA GLY A 871 -24.66 -1.35 -43.77
C GLY A 871 -23.54 -1.68 -44.77
N ILE A 872 -23.04 -0.69 -45.51
CA ILE A 872 -22.07 -0.88 -46.60
C ILE A 872 -20.63 -0.93 -46.07
N LYS A 873 -19.96 -2.08 -46.18
CA LYS A 873 -18.55 -2.27 -45.75
C LYS A 873 -17.50 -1.72 -46.73
N ILE A 874 -17.85 -1.54 -48.01
CA ILE A 874 -16.94 -1.07 -49.07
C ILE A 874 -17.75 -0.16 -49.99
N ASP A 875 -17.29 1.07 -50.20
CA ASP A 875 -17.95 2.08 -51.03
C ASP A 875 -18.00 1.64 -52.51
N PRO A 876 -19.20 1.55 -53.13
CA PRO A 876 -19.37 1.04 -54.50
C PRO A 876 -19.00 2.04 -55.60
N ARG A 877 -18.58 3.27 -55.28
CA ARG A 877 -18.21 4.28 -56.29
C ARG A 877 -16.88 3.90 -56.98
N PRO A 878 -16.77 4.00 -58.32
CA PRO A 878 -15.61 3.54 -59.08
C PRO A 878 -14.30 4.25 -58.68
N ASP A 879 -14.37 5.51 -58.27
CA ASP A 879 -13.20 6.30 -57.86
C ASP A 879 -12.69 5.94 -56.45
N ALA A 880 -13.53 5.32 -55.61
CA ALA A 880 -13.26 5.11 -54.19
C ALA A 880 -12.12 4.11 -53.93
N ALA A 881 -11.87 3.18 -54.85
CA ALA A 881 -10.73 2.25 -54.79
C ALA A 881 -9.37 2.97 -54.89
N SER A 882 -9.33 4.18 -55.47
CA SER A 882 -8.08 4.93 -55.70
C SER A 882 -7.68 5.87 -54.56
N THR A 883 -8.58 6.15 -53.61
CA THR A 883 -8.35 7.10 -52.51
C THR A 883 -8.93 6.63 -51.18
N LYS A 884 -8.07 6.26 -50.22
CA LYS A 884 -8.48 5.95 -48.83
C LYS A 884 -9.29 7.07 -48.16
N SER A 885 -9.14 8.32 -48.60
CA SER A 885 -9.88 9.47 -48.07
C SER A 885 -11.36 9.47 -48.44
N SER A 886 -11.76 9.07 -49.65
CA SER A 886 -13.15 9.21 -50.12
C SER A 886 -14.12 8.23 -49.46
N HIS A 887 -13.67 7.01 -49.14
CA HIS A 887 -14.44 6.07 -48.33
C HIS A 887 -14.59 6.57 -46.88
N SER A 888 -13.51 7.11 -46.30
CA SER A 888 -13.54 7.66 -44.93
C SER A 888 -14.47 8.86 -44.80
N SER A 889 -14.54 9.75 -45.80
CA SER A 889 -15.42 10.92 -45.76
C SER A 889 -16.90 10.55 -45.91
N PHE A 890 -17.22 9.59 -46.79
CA PHE A 890 -18.58 9.09 -46.98
C PHE A 890 -19.15 8.45 -45.70
N CYS A 891 -18.38 7.55 -45.07
CA CYS A 891 -18.79 6.95 -43.80
C CYS A 891 -18.78 7.98 -42.65
N SER A 892 -17.86 8.96 -42.65
CA SER A 892 -17.86 10.02 -41.64
C SER A 892 -19.10 10.92 -41.71
N GLU A 893 -19.63 11.20 -42.90
CA GLU A 893 -20.81 12.07 -43.03
C GLU A 893 -22.09 11.33 -42.64
N ALA A 894 -22.23 10.05 -43.01
CA ALA A 894 -23.31 9.20 -42.54
C ALA A 894 -23.29 9.06 -41.01
N GLU A 895 -22.13 8.85 -40.39
CA GLU A 895 -22.03 8.74 -38.93
C GLU A 895 -22.35 10.08 -38.21
N LYS A 896 -22.08 11.24 -38.83
CA LYS A 896 -22.59 12.54 -38.31
C LYS A 896 -24.12 12.62 -38.37
N GLN A 897 -24.73 12.32 -39.51
CA GLN A 897 -26.20 12.34 -39.67
C GLN A 897 -26.89 11.40 -38.68
N LYS A 898 -26.32 10.21 -38.46
CA LYS A 898 -26.75 9.27 -37.41
C LYS A 898 -26.65 9.86 -36.00
N ASN A 899 -25.56 10.55 -35.67
CA ASN A 899 -25.44 11.23 -34.37
C ASN A 899 -26.50 12.35 -34.20
N PHE A 900 -26.79 13.12 -35.25
CA PHE A 900 -27.85 14.13 -35.21
C PHE A 900 -29.24 13.50 -35.00
N LEU A 901 -29.55 12.42 -35.73
CA LEU A 901 -30.79 11.66 -35.58
C LEU A 901 -30.96 11.09 -34.15
N ILE A 902 -29.90 10.47 -33.61
CA ILE A 902 -29.89 9.95 -32.23
C ILE A 902 -30.18 11.08 -31.23
N THR A 903 -29.55 12.25 -31.39
CA THR A 903 -29.79 13.39 -30.49
C THR A 903 -31.23 13.89 -30.56
N ALA A 904 -31.80 14.05 -31.76
CA ALA A 904 -33.20 14.46 -31.92
C ALA A 904 -34.18 13.44 -31.31
N LEU A 905 -34.00 12.14 -31.58
CA LEU A 905 -34.83 11.07 -31.03
C LEU A 905 -34.75 10.99 -29.49
N VAL A 906 -33.57 11.16 -28.91
CA VAL A 906 -33.38 11.17 -27.44
C VAL A 906 -34.10 12.37 -26.80
N HIS A 907 -33.98 13.58 -27.35
CA HIS A 907 -34.67 14.76 -26.80
C HIS A 907 -36.19 14.68 -26.97
N LYS A 908 -36.69 14.28 -28.15
CA LYS A 908 -38.12 13.99 -28.38
C LYS A 908 -38.66 12.97 -27.38
N GLY A 909 -37.96 11.84 -27.23
CA GLY A 909 -38.33 10.76 -26.32
C GLY A 909 -38.31 11.18 -24.84
N CYS A 910 -37.33 12.00 -24.43
CA CYS A 910 -37.29 12.59 -23.09
C CYS A 910 -38.49 13.52 -22.84
N ALA A 911 -38.81 14.41 -23.78
CA ALA A 911 -39.93 15.35 -23.66
C ALA A 911 -41.29 14.65 -23.63
N LEU A 912 -41.52 13.65 -24.50
CA LEU A 912 -42.72 12.80 -24.47
C LEU A 912 -42.80 12.01 -23.15
N GLY A 913 -41.69 11.45 -22.67
CA GLY A 913 -41.63 10.74 -21.39
C GLY A 913 -41.96 11.64 -20.20
N ASP A 914 -41.44 12.87 -20.18
CA ASP A 914 -41.78 13.88 -19.17
C ASP A 914 -43.27 14.21 -19.16
N LYS A 915 -43.90 14.39 -20.33
CA LYS A 915 -45.36 14.60 -20.41
C LYS A 915 -46.16 13.44 -19.81
N VAL A 916 -45.82 12.20 -20.14
CA VAL A 916 -46.51 11.01 -19.58
C VAL A 916 -46.30 10.91 -18.06
N ILE A 917 -45.11 11.23 -17.56
CA ILE A 917 -44.83 11.26 -16.11
C ILE A 917 -45.66 12.36 -15.42
N GLN A 918 -45.73 13.58 -15.99
CA GLN A 918 -46.57 14.66 -15.45
C GLN A 918 -48.06 14.29 -15.40
N ILE A 919 -48.57 13.58 -16.41
CA ILE A 919 -49.95 13.07 -16.42
C ILE A 919 -50.16 12.02 -15.32
N ASN A 920 -49.22 11.08 -15.15
CA ASN A 920 -49.27 10.08 -14.09
C ASN A 920 -49.26 10.70 -12.67
N GLU A 921 -48.40 11.70 -12.43
CA GLU A 921 -48.31 12.40 -11.14
C GLU A 921 -49.56 13.25 -10.83
N LYS A 922 -50.23 13.82 -11.85
CA LYS A 922 -51.53 14.50 -11.68
C LYS A 922 -52.64 13.53 -11.30
N GLY A 923 -52.73 12.38 -11.98
CA GLY A 923 -53.73 11.34 -11.68
C GLY A 923 -53.62 10.77 -10.26
N GLN A 924 -52.40 10.56 -9.75
CA GLN A 924 -52.21 10.12 -8.35
C GLN A 924 -52.69 11.18 -7.34
N LYS A 925 -52.41 12.47 -7.56
CA LYS A 925 -52.85 13.54 -6.65
C LYS A 925 -54.37 13.71 -6.63
N GLN A 926 -55.07 13.48 -7.74
CA GLN A 926 -56.54 13.47 -7.75
C GLN A 926 -57.09 12.27 -6.96
N ALA A 927 -56.46 11.10 -7.02
CA ALA A 927 -56.89 9.91 -6.27
C ALA A 927 -56.67 10.03 -4.75
N ASP A 928 -55.57 10.64 -4.29
CA ASP A 928 -55.29 10.82 -2.86
C ASP A 928 -56.14 11.94 -2.21
N CYS A 929 -56.66 12.89 -3.00
CA CYS A 929 -57.46 14.01 -2.49
C CYS A 929 -58.98 13.77 -2.54
N SER A 930 -59.46 12.71 -3.20
CA SER A 930 -60.89 12.47 -3.44
C SER A 930 -61.54 11.59 -2.36
N SER A 931 -61.74 12.14 -1.16
CA SER A 931 -62.58 11.52 -0.12
C SER A 931 -64.01 12.07 -0.06
N GLY A 932 -64.41 12.96 -1.00
CA GLY A 932 -65.80 13.35 -1.21
C GLY A 932 -66.03 14.49 -2.21
N ALA A 933 -66.36 14.15 -3.46
CA ALA A 933 -67.05 15.00 -4.45
C ALA A 933 -67.48 14.16 -5.68
N ASP A 934 -68.47 14.65 -6.43
CA ASP A 934 -69.24 13.99 -7.52
C ASP A 934 -68.53 12.95 -8.41
N VAL A 935 -69.18 11.79 -8.56
CA VAL A 935 -68.65 10.59 -9.25
C VAL A 935 -68.72 10.70 -10.78
N ASP A 936 -69.79 11.27 -11.34
CA ASP A 936 -70.02 11.25 -12.80
C ASP A 936 -69.07 12.20 -13.56
N ASN A 937 -68.78 13.38 -13.01
CA ASN A 937 -67.91 14.36 -13.66
C ASN A 937 -66.44 13.89 -13.67
N GLN A 938 -66.03 13.16 -12.62
CA GLN A 938 -64.70 12.55 -12.51
C GLN A 938 -64.49 11.42 -13.53
N GLN A 939 -65.52 10.65 -13.89
CA GLN A 939 -65.37 9.61 -14.92
C GLN A 939 -65.06 10.20 -16.30
N TYR A 940 -65.70 11.31 -16.66
CA TYR A 940 -65.51 11.94 -17.97
C TYR A 940 -64.11 12.56 -18.12
N GLU A 941 -63.62 13.30 -17.12
CA GLU A 941 -62.24 13.82 -17.11
C GLU A 941 -61.20 12.70 -17.14
N ASN A 942 -61.40 11.63 -16.36
CA ASN A 942 -60.48 10.48 -16.36
C ASN A 942 -60.44 9.76 -17.72
N CYS A 943 -61.54 9.69 -18.48
CA CYS A 943 -61.53 9.16 -19.85
C CYS A 943 -60.63 10.00 -20.77
N ILE A 944 -60.82 11.33 -20.80
CA ILE A 944 -60.04 12.25 -21.65
C ILE A 944 -58.55 12.18 -21.31
N ILE A 945 -58.22 12.16 -20.02
CA ILE A 945 -56.82 12.07 -19.54
C ILE A 945 -56.19 10.74 -19.96
N ASN A 946 -56.91 9.62 -19.89
CA ASN A 946 -56.41 8.31 -20.31
C ASN A 946 -56.24 8.19 -21.83
N GLU A 947 -57.13 8.79 -22.62
CA GLU A 947 -57.02 8.81 -24.09
C GLU A 947 -55.78 9.60 -24.55
N ALA A 948 -55.60 10.82 -24.03
CA ALA A 948 -54.41 11.64 -24.28
C ALA A 948 -53.11 10.94 -23.83
N LYS A 949 -53.15 10.24 -22.68
CA LYS A 949 -52.03 9.44 -22.18
C LYS A 949 -51.69 8.29 -23.12
N ASN A 950 -52.68 7.55 -23.62
CA ASN A 950 -52.47 6.42 -24.53
C ASN A 950 -51.83 6.85 -25.85
N GLN A 951 -52.32 7.96 -26.44
CA GLN A 951 -51.75 8.53 -27.66
C GLN A 951 -50.27 8.95 -27.48
N MET A 952 -49.96 9.60 -26.35
CA MET A 952 -48.57 9.97 -26.02
C MET A 952 -47.68 8.73 -25.77
N LEU A 953 -48.23 7.66 -25.21
CA LEU A 953 -47.51 6.41 -24.97
C LEU A 953 -47.19 5.65 -26.26
N GLU A 954 -48.07 5.73 -27.27
CA GLU A 954 -47.84 5.15 -28.60
C GLU A 954 -46.72 5.91 -29.34
N LEU A 955 -46.76 7.24 -29.34
CA LEU A 955 -45.69 8.09 -29.88
C LEU A 955 -44.34 7.84 -29.18
N LEU A 956 -44.36 7.63 -27.86
CA LEU A 956 -43.18 7.31 -27.05
C LEU A 956 -42.57 5.96 -27.44
N LYS A 957 -43.41 4.92 -27.64
CA LYS A 957 -42.96 3.60 -28.10
C LYS A 957 -42.36 3.65 -29.50
N GLY A 958 -43.04 4.29 -30.46
CA GLY A 958 -42.52 4.45 -31.83
C GLY A 958 -41.18 5.18 -31.87
N THR A 959 -41.01 6.22 -31.04
CA THR A 959 -39.73 6.94 -30.91
C THR A 959 -38.62 6.05 -30.32
N TYR A 960 -38.97 5.17 -29.37
CA TYR A 960 -38.03 4.22 -28.75
C TYR A 960 -37.59 3.12 -29.74
N GLU A 961 -38.53 2.54 -30.49
CA GLU A 961 -38.27 1.53 -31.51
C GLU A 961 -37.38 2.08 -32.64
N GLN A 962 -37.66 3.30 -33.13
CA GLN A 962 -36.80 3.97 -34.09
C GLN A 962 -35.37 4.17 -33.56
N LEU A 963 -35.20 4.60 -32.31
CA LEU A 963 -33.87 4.78 -31.73
C LEU A 963 -33.10 3.46 -31.60
N GLN A 964 -33.78 2.37 -31.26
CA GLN A 964 -33.19 1.02 -31.14
C GLN A 964 -32.61 0.51 -32.48
N MET A 965 -33.07 1.04 -33.63
CA MET A 965 -32.49 0.71 -34.94
C MET A 965 -31.12 1.35 -35.18
N PHE A 966 -30.82 2.49 -34.55
CA PHE A 966 -29.62 3.30 -34.84
C PHE A 966 -28.59 3.35 -33.69
N ALA A 967 -28.99 3.01 -32.46
CA ALA A 967 -28.12 3.04 -31.29
C ALA A 967 -28.33 1.87 -30.32
N ASP A 968 -27.27 1.46 -29.63
CA ASP A 968 -27.39 0.57 -28.47
C ASP A 968 -28.08 1.32 -27.32
N LEU A 969 -29.15 0.74 -26.77
CA LEU A 969 -29.89 1.26 -25.63
C LEU A 969 -29.03 1.42 -24.35
N ASN A 970 -27.83 0.85 -24.36
CA ASN A 970 -26.84 0.97 -23.30
C ASN A 970 -25.82 2.10 -23.53
N ASP A 971 -25.91 2.87 -24.63
CA ASP A 971 -25.04 4.00 -24.91
C ASP A 971 -25.34 5.19 -23.97
N SER A 972 -24.28 5.74 -23.39
CA SER A 972 -24.20 7.04 -22.72
C SER A 972 -25.23 8.10 -23.15
N LYS A 973 -25.36 8.33 -24.47
CA LYS A 973 -26.21 9.37 -25.06
C LYS A 973 -27.69 9.02 -25.03
N VAL A 974 -28.01 7.73 -24.94
CA VAL A 974 -29.36 7.15 -25.06
C VAL A 974 -29.97 6.83 -23.70
N LEU A 975 -29.14 6.53 -22.69
CA LEU A 975 -29.58 6.24 -21.31
C LEU A 975 -30.59 7.27 -20.74
N PRO A 976 -30.52 8.59 -20.99
CA PRO A 976 -31.50 9.55 -20.48
C PRO A 976 -32.94 9.25 -20.95
N PHE A 977 -33.11 8.94 -22.24
CA PHE A 977 -34.43 8.59 -22.79
C PHE A 977 -34.87 7.21 -22.32
N VAL A 978 -33.98 6.20 -22.28
CA VAL A 978 -34.31 4.86 -21.77
C VAL A 978 -34.82 4.92 -20.32
N PHE A 979 -34.26 5.81 -19.49
CA PHE A 979 -34.76 6.08 -18.15
C PHE A 979 -36.17 6.68 -18.16
N LYS A 980 -36.43 7.74 -18.96
CA LYS A 980 -37.74 8.38 -19.05
C LYS A 980 -38.82 7.44 -19.61
N HIS A 981 -38.49 6.65 -20.63
CA HIS A 981 -39.34 5.60 -21.19
C HIS A 981 -39.71 4.54 -20.13
N ALA A 982 -38.73 4.03 -19.38
CA ALA A 982 -38.97 3.07 -18.31
C ALA A 982 -39.84 3.65 -17.18
N MET A 983 -39.62 4.91 -16.80
CA MET A 983 -40.44 5.61 -15.80
C MET A 983 -41.88 5.84 -16.27
N ALA A 984 -42.08 6.27 -17.52
CA ALA A 984 -43.41 6.50 -18.11
C ALA A 984 -44.26 5.21 -18.19
N LEU A 985 -43.62 4.06 -18.41
CA LEU A 985 -44.25 2.73 -18.45
C LEU A 985 -44.34 2.01 -17.09
N GLY A 986 -43.78 2.58 -16.00
CA GLY A 986 -43.74 1.92 -14.68
C GLY A 986 -42.73 0.78 -14.56
N PHE A 987 -41.78 0.64 -15.50
CA PHE A 987 -40.72 -0.37 -15.48
C PHE A 987 -39.56 0.03 -14.56
N TYR A 988 -39.86 0.22 -13.27
CA TYR A 988 -38.94 0.77 -12.26
C TYR A 988 -37.62 0.00 -12.13
N GLY A 989 -37.62 -1.34 -12.27
CA GLY A 989 -36.38 -2.14 -12.27
C GLY A 989 -35.44 -1.82 -13.44
N THR A 990 -36.01 -1.51 -14.62
CA THR A 990 -35.25 -1.03 -15.79
C THR A 990 -34.76 0.40 -15.56
N ALA A 991 -35.59 1.27 -14.98
CA ALA A 991 -35.20 2.64 -14.63
C ALA A 991 -34.00 2.66 -13.66
N ALA A 992 -34.03 1.84 -12.60
CA ALA A 992 -32.92 1.66 -11.66
C ALA A 992 -31.64 1.17 -12.35
N LYS A 993 -31.74 0.14 -13.20
CA LYS A 993 -30.61 -0.40 -13.98
C LYS A 993 -29.99 0.66 -14.91
N THR A 994 -30.81 1.52 -15.51
CA THR A 994 -30.35 2.62 -16.36
C THR A 994 -29.63 3.70 -15.55
N LEU A 995 -30.16 4.08 -14.38
CA LEU A 995 -29.52 5.04 -13.48
C LEU A 995 -28.16 4.53 -12.97
N LEU A 996 -28.07 3.25 -12.59
CA LEU A 996 -26.80 2.63 -12.20
C LEU A 996 -25.75 2.72 -13.31
N LYS A 997 -26.13 2.52 -14.58
CA LYS A 997 -25.23 2.73 -15.72
C LYS A 997 -24.82 4.19 -15.91
N GLN A 998 -25.74 5.14 -15.74
CA GLN A 998 -25.37 6.57 -15.76
C GLN A 998 -24.38 6.90 -14.64
N GLN A 999 -24.55 6.30 -13.45
CA GLN A 999 -23.65 6.48 -12.31
C GLN A 999 -22.24 5.90 -12.56
N GLU A 1000 -22.13 4.77 -13.27
CA GLU A 1000 -20.83 4.23 -13.72
C GLU A 1000 -20.08 5.19 -14.68
N GLU A 1001 -20.81 6.06 -15.39
CA GLU A 1001 -20.23 7.00 -16.35
C GLU A 1001 -19.87 8.34 -15.72
N LYS A 1002 -20.79 8.88 -14.91
CA LYS A 1002 -20.59 10.10 -14.14
C LYS A 1002 -21.38 9.98 -12.84
N SER A 1003 -20.66 9.77 -11.73
CA SER A 1003 -21.28 9.74 -10.41
C SER A 1003 -21.84 11.13 -10.09
N THR A 1004 -23.16 11.27 -9.95
CA THR A 1004 -23.81 12.54 -9.58
C THR A 1004 -24.90 12.35 -8.53
N LYS A 1005 -25.06 13.34 -7.66
CA LYS A 1005 -26.08 13.34 -6.59
C LYS A 1005 -27.50 13.27 -7.13
N ASP A 1006 -27.77 13.92 -8.27
CA ASP A 1006 -29.06 13.91 -8.95
C ASP A 1006 -29.47 12.50 -9.41
N ASN A 1007 -28.54 11.69 -9.92
CA ASN A 1007 -28.80 10.30 -10.30
C ASN A 1007 -29.10 9.41 -9.08
N ASP A 1008 -28.40 9.58 -7.96
CA ASP A 1008 -28.71 8.83 -6.73
C ASP A 1008 -30.06 9.26 -6.12
N LEU A 1009 -30.43 10.55 -6.20
CA LEU A 1009 -31.75 11.04 -5.78
C LEU A 1009 -32.88 10.50 -6.68
N LYS A 1010 -32.64 10.37 -7.99
CA LYS A 1010 -33.56 9.67 -8.91
C LYS A 1010 -33.67 8.19 -8.56
N LEU A 1011 -32.54 7.54 -8.22
CA LEU A 1011 -32.52 6.12 -7.83
C LEU A 1011 -33.30 5.92 -6.52
N LEU A 1012 -33.15 6.84 -5.56
CA LEU A 1012 -33.91 6.88 -4.32
C LEU A 1012 -35.43 6.93 -4.59
N LYS A 1013 -35.90 7.85 -5.45
CA LYS A 1013 -37.32 7.93 -5.85
C LYS A 1013 -37.80 6.62 -6.52
N VAL A 1014 -36.95 5.97 -7.32
CA VAL A 1014 -37.27 4.66 -7.94
C VAL A 1014 -37.34 3.54 -6.89
N CYS A 1015 -36.44 3.50 -5.90
CA CYS A 1015 -36.48 2.53 -4.80
C CYS A 1015 -37.69 2.72 -3.89
N GLN A 1016 -38.11 3.96 -3.64
CA GLN A 1016 -39.35 4.28 -2.92
C GLN A 1016 -40.59 3.79 -3.69
N LEU A 1017 -40.65 3.99 -5.01
CA LEU A 1017 -41.74 3.45 -5.86
C LEU A 1017 -41.76 1.91 -5.90
N LEU A 1018 -40.61 1.26 -5.73
CA LEU A 1018 -40.48 -0.19 -5.57
C LEU A 1018 -40.76 -0.70 -4.14
N LYS A 1019 -40.99 0.20 -3.17
CA LYS A 1019 -41.13 -0.10 -1.72
C LYS A 1019 -39.93 -0.86 -1.15
N TRP A 1020 -38.72 -0.48 -1.56
CA TRP A 1020 -37.47 -1.06 -1.08
C TRP A 1020 -36.89 -0.23 0.07
N ASP A 1021 -37.62 -0.17 1.19
CA ASP A 1021 -37.33 0.75 2.30
C ASP A 1021 -35.92 0.60 2.88
N HIS A 1022 -35.42 -0.64 2.94
CA HIS A 1022 -34.05 -0.95 3.36
C HIS A 1022 -32.97 -0.38 2.41
N VAL A 1023 -33.25 -0.36 1.09
CA VAL A 1023 -32.35 0.24 0.09
C VAL A 1023 -32.46 1.77 0.13
N THR A 1024 -33.67 2.29 0.28
CA THR A 1024 -33.96 3.72 0.46
C THR A 1024 -33.16 4.30 1.62
N GLN A 1025 -33.30 3.70 2.83
CA GLN A 1025 -32.54 4.11 4.02
C GLN A 1025 -31.02 3.99 3.83
N HIS A 1026 -30.56 2.95 3.14
CA HIS A 1026 -29.13 2.77 2.84
C HIS A 1026 -28.60 3.88 1.90
N ILE A 1027 -29.32 4.20 0.83
CA ILE A 1027 -28.94 5.29 -0.09
C ILE A 1027 -28.93 6.63 0.66
N GLU A 1028 -29.95 6.93 1.46
CA GLU A 1028 -30.04 8.16 2.27
C GLU A 1028 -28.85 8.28 3.23
N ASN A 1029 -28.50 7.21 3.93
CA ASN A 1029 -27.34 7.17 4.83
C ASN A 1029 -25.99 7.33 4.09
N CYS A 1030 -25.91 6.90 2.82
CA CYS A 1030 -24.71 7.03 1.98
C CYS A 1030 -24.56 8.40 1.31
N LEU A 1031 -25.65 9.16 1.10
CA LEU A 1031 -25.62 10.45 0.40
C LEU A 1031 -24.64 11.47 1.02
N PRO A 1032 -24.58 11.67 2.36
CA PRO A 1032 -23.61 12.59 2.99
C PRO A 1032 -22.16 12.17 2.81
N VAL A 1033 -21.90 10.86 2.77
CA VAL A 1033 -20.54 10.29 2.63
C VAL A 1033 -20.05 10.37 1.18
N LYS A 1034 -20.97 10.18 0.22
CA LYS A 1034 -20.69 10.20 -1.23
C LYS A 1034 -20.62 11.63 -1.81
N TYR A 1035 -21.26 12.61 -1.17
CA TYR A 1035 -21.29 14.01 -1.59
C TYR A 1035 -21.00 14.98 -0.43
N PRO A 1036 -19.80 14.93 0.18
CA PRO A 1036 -19.42 15.88 1.21
C PRO A 1036 -19.27 17.29 0.63
N SER A 1037 -19.57 18.32 1.44
CA SER A 1037 -19.41 19.72 1.04
C SER A 1037 -17.94 20.09 0.81
N GLU A 1038 -17.05 19.56 1.64
CA GLU A 1038 -15.62 19.84 1.66
C GLU A 1038 -14.79 18.54 1.72
N TYR A 1039 -13.50 18.65 1.42
CA TYR A 1039 -12.57 17.55 1.63
C TYR A 1039 -12.39 17.28 3.12
N ILE A 1040 -12.30 16.00 3.52
CA ILE A 1040 -11.94 15.63 4.90
C ILE A 1040 -10.59 16.29 5.29
N PRO A 1041 -10.44 16.82 6.51
CA PRO A 1041 -9.17 17.36 6.99
C PRO A 1041 -8.09 16.27 7.14
N PHE A 1042 -6.84 16.72 7.20
CA PHE A 1042 -5.66 15.90 7.51
C PHE A 1042 -5.55 15.63 9.02
#